data_AF-A0A1G5IPI7-F1
#
_entry.id   AF-A0A1G5IPI7-F1
#
_cell.length_a   1.000
_cell.length_b   1.000
_cell.length_c   1.000
_cell.angle_alpha   90.00
_cell.angle_beta   90.00
_cell.angle_gamma   90.00
#
_symmetry.space_group_name_H-M   'P 1'
#
loop_
_entity.id
_entity.type
_entity.pdbx_description
1 polymer ?
#
loop_
_entity_poly.entity_id
_entity_poly.type
_entity_poly.pdbx_seq_one_letter_code
_entity_poly.pdbx_strand_id
1 'polypeptide(L)'
;MKLKITLGLWLGLSGVCHAQLATPGDLAFVGFNADGNDDLAFVTFKDITPDTNIYFCDSEWNGTAFGTDEGDFTWNSGDQIIPAGTVVMLNNVSTGMIPSVGSIVLNNAGGLSNDDEAMFAFLGTAPRVPTTMLAAIANNATAFGSLDGTGLTAGTTAIVLPQGTDIGNYNGPRTGLTHAAYLAQLNDAAQWQVENASGNDATNGITPDLPFNGTPFAIALPTLAFAAEHTFVNENAGTISASIALSSPSMGEVTVELSVLEGIGNALAGTDFTFTPQTVTFPALSTEPIAVDIVLTDNDSGNIDKFFVLSLTDANGATIAGATQTVYVLDDENHAPTATNALDINFLTSYLVDGEGTAEIVDFDPVSKRLFVLNSTATKVHILDFSNPLAITPVQTIDMAAYGIGATSVAFKNGIVAATVESADFANGKVVLMDIDGGNISVVEAGVLPDMVTFTPDGTKVLTANEGQPNSDYTIDPEGSVSIIDVSGGLGNIHQSNVTTVNFNAFDSQIDNLRAQGIRIFGPNATVSKDFEPEYITLSEDGQTAWVTLQENNAIARIDLATQTVTDVFPLGTKDFSLAQNSVDFSDQTPEILMSTWPVKGLYMPDAMANYTANGVTYLVTANEGDAREYDALEEETKVGSGGYVLDPVVFPNAALLKKNFNLGRLAVTSQSGDTDGDGDFDEIHAFGSRSFSIWNAQTGALVFDSGDDFERITATDPVYGALFNASNDNSGFKNRSDNKGPEPEGITVAAINGATYAFITLERIGGLMVYDITDPANARFVAYKNNRTPGTTQGDLGPEGIIYISPEHSPTQKGLIVMANEVSATISAYQIENDVLGVREMVAGTNLLVYPNPVKNGKLFLSKPANAKWFDLSGRLVGQKDNASVLDVSHLAKGIYILQANAESFKIVVE
;
A
#
# COMPACT_ATOMS: atom_id res chain seq x y z
N MET A 1 -44.38 -37.37 -46.73
CA MET A 1 -45.18 -36.40 -47.50
C MET A 1 -44.39 -35.09 -47.52
N LYS A 2 -43.25 -35.02 -48.22
CA LYS A 2 -43.06 -34.27 -49.48
C LYS A 2 -44.05 -33.13 -49.68
N LEU A 3 -43.64 -31.89 -49.41
CA LEU A 3 -44.18 -30.71 -50.09
C LEU A 3 -43.01 -29.92 -50.68
N LYS A 4 -43.00 -29.89 -52.02
CA LYS A 4 -42.16 -29.04 -52.87
C LYS A 4 -42.82 -27.67 -52.97
N ILE A 5 -42.05 -26.60 -52.86
CA ILE A 5 -42.39 -25.26 -53.39
C ILE A 5 -41.08 -24.72 -53.97
N THR A 6 -40.79 -25.00 -55.24
CA THR A 6 -41.02 -24.16 -56.42
C THR A 6 -40.11 -22.93 -56.47
N LEU A 7 -39.02 -23.10 -57.22
CA LEU A 7 -38.09 -22.10 -57.71
C LEU A 7 -38.83 -21.14 -58.65
N GLY A 8 -38.90 -19.85 -58.31
CA GLY A 8 -39.45 -18.79 -59.14
C GLY A 8 -38.34 -17.86 -59.63
N LEU A 9 -38.09 -17.87 -60.94
CA LEU A 9 -37.27 -16.92 -61.68
C LEU A 9 -37.71 -15.47 -61.37
N TRP A 10 -36.77 -14.61 -60.98
CA TRP A 10 -36.87 -13.16 -61.19
C TRP A 10 -35.66 -12.71 -62.02
N LEU A 11 -35.94 -12.30 -63.25
CA LEU A 11 -35.00 -11.64 -64.14
C LEU A 11 -35.10 -10.13 -63.87
N GLY A 12 -33.94 -9.47 -63.73
CA GLY A 12 -33.69 -8.14 -64.29
C GLY A 12 -34.18 -6.93 -63.51
N LEU A 13 -33.46 -6.58 -62.45
CA LEU A 13 -33.09 -5.19 -62.15
C LEU A 13 -31.82 -5.23 -61.30
N SER A 14 -30.68 -5.48 -61.95
CA SER A 14 -29.36 -5.17 -61.39
C SER A 14 -29.22 -3.65 -61.37
N GLY A 15 -29.85 -3.01 -60.38
CA GLY A 15 -29.38 -1.73 -59.89
C GLY A 15 -28.02 -2.02 -59.30
N VAL A 16 -26.99 -1.64 -60.04
CA VAL A 16 -25.60 -1.89 -59.69
C VAL A 16 -25.34 -1.19 -58.36
N CYS A 17 -25.12 -1.97 -57.29
CA CYS A 17 -24.59 -1.45 -56.04
C CYS A 17 -23.13 -1.04 -56.31
N HIS A 18 -22.93 0.17 -56.81
CA HIS A 18 -21.60 0.69 -57.08
C HIS A 18 -20.99 1.23 -55.78
N ALA A 19 -19.82 0.68 -55.46
CA ALA A 19 -18.79 1.14 -54.53
C ALA A 19 -19.09 1.13 -53.02
N GLN A 20 -18.25 0.41 -52.26
CA GLN A 20 -18.08 0.52 -50.80
C GLN A 20 -17.47 1.88 -50.39
N LEU A 21 -16.88 2.60 -51.35
CA LEU A 21 -16.42 3.98 -51.23
C LEU A 21 -17.64 4.90 -51.16
N ALA A 22 -17.72 5.74 -50.14
CA ALA A 22 -18.89 6.58 -49.89
C ALA A 22 -18.55 7.97 -49.33
N THR A 23 -17.31 8.17 -48.88
CA THR A 23 -16.90 9.41 -48.20
C THR A 23 -15.50 9.87 -48.63
N PRO A 24 -15.22 11.19 -48.56
CA PRO A 24 -13.86 11.73 -48.61
C PRO A 24 -12.89 10.96 -47.70
N GLY A 25 -11.70 10.66 -48.19
CA GLY A 25 -10.67 9.93 -47.44
C GLY A 25 -10.78 8.39 -47.49
N ASP A 26 -11.80 7.82 -48.15
CA ASP A 26 -11.82 6.38 -48.47
C ASP A 26 -10.70 5.98 -49.45
N LEU A 27 -10.10 6.98 -50.11
CA LEU A 27 -8.97 6.89 -51.01
C LEU A 27 -8.03 8.07 -50.71
N ALA A 28 -6.73 7.91 -50.94
CA ALA A 28 -5.78 9.02 -50.88
C ALA A 28 -4.67 8.85 -51.94
N PHE A 29 -4.14 9.95 -52.44
CA PHE A 29 -2.99 9.91 -53.36
C PHE A 29 -1.71 9.56 -52.61
N VAL A 30 -0.83 8.80 -53.26
CA VAL A 30 0.49 8.40 -52.76
C VAL A 30 1.62 8.71 -53.75
N GLY A 31 1.28 9.14 -54.97
CA GLY A 31 2.22 9.55 -56.01
C GLY A 31 1.58 10.53 -57.00
N PHE A 32 2.38 11.49 -57.46
CA PHE A 32 2.02 12.53 -58.44
C PHE A 32 3.22 12.79 -59.34
N ASN A 33 3.07 12.69 -60.65
CA ASN A 33 4.10 13.02 -61.62
C ASN A 33 3.47 13.85 -62.75
N ALA A 34 3.94 15.07 -62.94
CA ALA A 34 3.55 16.01 -63.97
C ALA A 34 4.70 16.31 -64.95
N ASP A 35 5.74 15.47 -64.93
CA ASP A 35 6.90 15.59 -65.81
C ASP A 35 7.12 14.30 -66.64
N GLY A 36 7.58 14.49 -67.88
CA GLY A 36 7.79 13.41 -68.84
C GLY A 36 6.48 12.72 -69.27
N ASN A 37 6.24 11.53 -68.72
CA ASN A 37 4.98 10.82 -68.89
C ASN A 37 4.20 11.02 -67.59
N ASP A 38 3.07 11.72 -67.61
CA ASP A 38 2.33 11.98 -66.39
C ASP A 38 1.89 10.68 -65.71
N ASP A 39 1.98 10.58 -64.38
CA ASP A 39 1.57 9.39 -63.62
C ASP A 39 0.92 9.79 -62.29
N LEU A 40 0.04 8.92 -61.81
CA LEU A 40 -0.60 9.06 -60.51
C LEU A 40 -0.54 7.74 -59.76
N ALA A 41 -0.52 7.79 -58.44
CA ALA A 41 -0.77 6.62 -57.61
C ALA A 41 -1.68 6.97 -56.45
N PHE A 42 -2.57 6.04 -56.09
CA PHE A 42 -3.45 6.18 -54.93
C PHE A 42 -3.54 4.88 -54.14
N VAL A 43 -3.86 5.01 -52.85
CA VAL A 43 -4.21 3.90 -51.97
C VAL A 43 -5.71 3.93 -51.67
N THR A 44 -6.35 2.77 -51.63
CA THR A 44 -7.72 2.63 -51.15
C THR A 44 -7.73 2.20 -49.68
N PHE A 45 -8.58 2.79 -48.84
CA PHE A 45 -8.76 2.41 -47.43
C PHE A 45 -10.01 1.55 -47.19
N LYS A 46 -10.76 1.25 -48.26
CA LYS A 46 -11.83 0.26 -48.27
C LYS A 46 -11.64 -0.72 -49.42
N ASP A 47 -12.26 -1.89 -49.31
CA ASP A 47 -12.34 -2.82 -50.42
C ASP A 47 -13.11 -2.16 -51.57
N ILE A 48 -12.52 -2.16 -52.77
CA ILE A 48 -13.21 -1.72 -53.98
C ILE A 48 -13.81 -2.96 -54.64
N THR A 49 -15.13 -2.97 -54.80
CA THR A 49 -15.86 -4.07 -55.44
C THR A 49 -15.51 -4.19 -56.92
N PRO A 50 -15.72 -5.37 -57.54
CA PRO A 50 -15.58 -5.53 -58.98
C PRO A 50 -16.41 -4.51 -59.78
N ASP A 51 -15.90 -4.15 -60.95
CA ASP A 51 -16.52 -3.26 -61.94
C ASP A 51 -16.89 -1.85 -61.39
N THR A 52 -16.17 -1.36 -60.38
CA THR A 52 -16.35 -0.02 -59.82
C THR A 52 -15.65 1.03 -60.69
N ASN A 53 -16.38 2.07 -61.09
CA ASN A 53 -15.82 3.21 -61.80
C ASN A 53 -15.45 4.33 -60.82
N ILE A 54 -14.20 4.80 -60.88
CA ILE A 54 -13.73 6.03 -60.24
C ILE A 54 -13.32 7.00 -61.36
N TYR A 55 -13.82 8.23 -61.28
CA TYR A 55 -13.53 9.28 -62.25
C TYR A 55 -12.41 10.17 -61.73
N PHE A 56 -11.55 10.59 -62.66
CA PHE A 56 -10.41 11.46 -62.43
C PHE A 56 -10.54 12.69 -63.33
N CYS A 57 -10.38 13.88 -62.75
CA CYS A 57 -10.47 15.17 -63.44
C CYS A 57 -9.40 16.11 -62.90
N ASP A 58 -8.65 16.74 -63.78
CA ASP A 58 -7.65 17.76 -63.46
C ASP A 58 -8.26 19.16 -63.27
N SER A 59 -9.32 19.46 -64.03
CA SER A 59 -10.02 20.76 -63.99
C SER A 59 -10.43 21.25 -62.61
N GLU A 60 -10.36 22.57 -62.43
CA GLU A 60 -10.63 23.22 -61.16
C GLU A 60 -12.12 23.16 -60.80
N TRP A 61 -12.39 23.09 -59.49
CA TRP A 61 -13.75 23.07 -58.97
C TRP A 61 -14.24 24.48 -58.65
N ASN A 62 -15.39 24.87 -59.20
CA ASN A 62 -15.95 26.22 -58.99
C ASN A 62 -16.89 26.33 -57.77
N GLY A 63 -17.02 25.27 -56.96
CA GLY A 63 -17.98 25.15 -55.85
C GLY A 63 -19.22 24.32 -56.19
N THR A 64 -19.50 24.05 -57.47
CA THR A 64 -20.69 23.28 -57.90
C THR A 64 -20.46 22.30 -59.06
N ALA A 65 -19.47 22.56 -59.93
CA ALA A 65 -19.13 21.71 -61.07
C ALA A 65 -17.66 21.90 -61.47
N PHE A 66 -17.13 20.92 -62.21
CA PHE A 66 -15.85 21.04 -62.92
C PHE A 66 -15.97 21.90 -64.18
N GLY A 67 -14.85 22.47 -64.63
CA GLY A 67 -14.73 23.12 -65.94
C GLY A 67 -14.91 22.15 -67.12
N THR A 68 -14.54 22.58 -68.33
CA THR A 68 -14.62 21.75 -69.56
C THR A 68 -13.36 21.83 -70.43
N ASP A 69 -12.33 22.42 -69.88
CA ASP A 69 -11.13 22.91 -70.54
C ASP A 69 -9.90 22.04 -70.33
N GLU A 70 -10.02 20.96 -69.55
CA GLU A 70 -8.91 20.06 -69.21
C GLU A 70 -9.26 18.57 -69.40
N GLY A 71 -8.38 17.66 -68.96
CA GLY A 71 -8.49 16.22 -69.12
C GLY A 71 -9.46 15.53 -68.16
N ASP A 72 -9.96 14.37 -68.56
CA ASP A 72 -10.61 13.47 -67.60
C ASP A 72 -10.61 12.02 -68.11
N PHE A 73 -10.55 11.10 -67.17
CA PHE A 73 -10.57 9.67 -67.46
C PHE A 73 -11.32 8.88 -66.40
N THR A 74 -11.75 7.68 -66.78
CA THR A 74 -12.45 6.74 -65.90
C THR A 74 -11.55 5.55 -65.65
N TRP A 75 -11.21 5.29 -64.40
CA TRP A 75 -10.59 4.03 -64.00
C TRP A 75 -11.66 3.05 -63.52
N ASN A 76 -11.59 1.80 -63.98
CA ASN A 76 -12.47 0.70 -63.59
C ASN A 76 -11.68 -0.38 -62.87
N SER A 77 -12.17 -0.85 -61.72
CA SER A 77 -11.47 -1.82 -60.85
C SER A 77 -11.27 -3.22 -61.44
N GLY A 78 -11.99 -3.58 -62.52
CA GLY A 78 -11.94 -4.92 -63.12
C GLY A 78 -12.79 -5.95 -62.34
N ASP A 79 -12.58 -7.24 -62.60
CA ASP A 79 -13.49 -8.31 -62.17
C ASP A 79 -13.24 -8.89 -60.76
N GLN A 80 -12.23 -8.38 -60.03
CA GLN A 80 -11.89 -8.80 -58.67
C GLN A 80 -12.12 -7.69 -57.65
N ILE A 81 -12.30 -8.08 -56.38
CA ILE A 81 -12.25 -7.14 -55.25
C ILE A 81 -10.80 -6.65 -55.11
N ILE A 82 -10.59 -5.34 -55.02
CA ILE A 82 -9.31 -4.73 -54.68
C ILE A 82 -9.31 -4.44 -53.18
N PRO A 83 -8.50 -5.14 -52.36
CA PRO A 83 -8.56 -4.99 -50.90
C PRO A 83 -8.13 -3.61 -50.42
N ALA A 84 -8.65 -3.18 -49.26
CA ALA A 84 -8.15 -2.04 -48.51
C ALA A 84 -6.63 -2.15 -48.28
N GLY A 85 -5.94 -1.03 -48.38
CA GLY A 85 -4.48 -0.91 -48.35
C GLY A 85 -3.80 -1.08 -49.71
N THR A 86 -4.52 -1.51 -50.75
CA THR A 86 -3.91 -1.68 -52.09
C THR A 86 -3.54 -0.34 -52.70
N VAL A 87 -2.34 -0.25 -53.27
CA VAL A 87 -1.87 0.90 -54.06
C VAL A 87 -2.10 0.62 -55.54
N VAL A 88 -2.81 1.52 -56.21
CA VAL A 88 -3.06 1.51 -57.65
C VAL A 88 -2.20 2.58 -58.29
N MET A 89 -1.39 2.20 -59.28
CA MET A 89 -0.59 3.12 -60.09
C MET A 89 -1.28 3.30 -61.43
N LEU A 90 -1.41 4.54 -61.88
CA LEU A 90 -1.99 4.95 -63.15
C LEU A 90 -0.86 5.57 -63.96
N ASN A 91 -0.27 4.79 -64.87
CA ASN A 91 0.93 5.23 -65.58
C ASN A 91 0.58 5.83 -66.95
N ASN A 92 1.37 6.81 -67.42
CA ASN A 92 1.22 7.51 -68.69
C ASN A 92 -0.20 8.12 -68.87
N VAL A 93 -0.68 8.89 -67.88
CA VAL A 93 -2.02 9.51 -67.90
C VAL A 93 -2.20 10.57 -68.99
N SER A 94 -1.15 10.99 -69.70
CA SER A 94 -1.28 11.79 -70.93
C SER A 94 -1.22 11.00 -72.24
N THR A 95 -0.57 9.82 -72.27
CA THR A 95 -0.39 9.02 -73.51
C THR A 95 -0.36 7.50 -73.28
N GLY A 96 -1.51 6.84 -73.45
CA GLY A 96 -1.58 5.36 -73.49
C GLY A 96 -1.81 4.65 -72.15
N MET A 97 -2.13 5.40 -71.08
CA MET A 97 -2.78 5.00 -69.82
C MET A 97 -2.75 3.51 -69.48
N ILE A 98 -1.83 3.11 -68.59
CA ILE A 98 -1.65 1.73 -68.14
C ILE A 98 -1.80 1.67 -66.61
N PRO A 99 -2.92 1.18 -66.08
CA PRO A 99 -3.07 0.99 -64.64
C PRO A 99 -2.34 -0.29 -64.18
N SER A 100 -1.90 -0.32 -62.92
CA SER A 100 -1.35 -1.53 -62.29
C SER A 100 -2.40 -2.63 -62.09
N VAL A 101 -3.66 -2.24 -61.92
CA VAL A 101 -4.83 -3.12 -61.82
C VAL A 101 -6.05 -2.43 -62.41
N GLY A 102 -6.95 -3.20 -63.02
CA GLY A 102 -8.15 -2.67 -63.66
C GLY A 102 -7.90 -2.18 -65.09
N SER A 103 -8.73 -1.23 -65.55
CA SER A 103 -8.62 -0.63 -66.88
C SER A 103 -8.91 0.86 -66.82
N ILE A 104 -8.37 1.64 -67.76
CA ILE A 104 -8.66 3.06 -67.90
C ILE A 104 -9.34 3.32 -69.24
N VAL A 105 -10.39 4.13 -69.21
CA VAL A 105 -11.03 4.71 -70.39
C VAL A 105 -10.79 6.21 -70.36
N LEU A 106 -10.03 6.70 -71.34
CA LEU A 106 -9.86 8.13 -71.55
C LEU A 106 -11.18 8.72 -72.06
N ASN A 107 -11.71 9.75 -71.40
CA ASN A 107 -12.90 10.44 -71.92
C ASN A 107 -12.50 11.74 -72.62
N ASN A 108 -11.69 12.59 -71.98
CA ASN A 108 -11.07 13.77 -72.59
C ASN A 108 -9.55 13.73 -72.42
N ALA A 109 -8.82 13.86 -73.53
CA ALA A 109 -7.36 13.91 -73.52
C ALA A 109 -6.88 15.18 -72.81
N GLY A 110 -5.96 15.00 -71.86
CA GLY A 110 -5.28 16.05 -71.11
C GLY A 110 -3.97 15.50 -70.55
N GLY A 111 -3.29 16.29 -69.73
CA GLY A 111 -2.04 15.92 -69.08
C GLY A 111 -1.78 16.87 -67.91
N LEU A 112 -0.98 16.41 -66.96
CA LEU A 112 -0.61 17.18 -65.78
C LEU A 112 0.58 18.08 -66.13
N SER A 113 0.49 19.36 -65.79
CA SER A 113 1.59 20.29 -65.91
C SER A 113 2.31 20.52 -64.58
N ASN A 114 3.55 20.99 -64.66
CA ASN A 114 4.33 21.31 -63.48
C ASN A 114 4.05 22.69 -62.88
N ASP A 115 3.00 23.40 -63.31
CA ASP A 115 2.61 24.67 -62.70
C ASP A 115 1.09 24.79 -62.63
N ASP A 116 0.58 24.93 -61.41
CA ASP A 116 -0.84 25.16 -61.09
C ASP A 116 -1.80 24.05 -61.54
N GLU A 117 -1.47 22.80 -61.20
CA GLU A 117 -2.20 21.60 -61.60
C GLU A 117 -2.80 20.84 -60.40
N ALA A 118 -3.99 20.28 -60.61
CA ALA A 118 -4.69 19.44 -59.63
C ALA A 118 -5.17 18.13 -60.24
N MET A 119 -5.55 17.20 -59.38
CA MET A 119 -6.25 15.99 -59.76
C MET A 119 -7.25 15.61 -58.68
N PHE A 120 -8.51 15.45 -59.07
CA PHE A 120 -9.61 15.02 -58.23
C PHE A 120 -10.01 13.58 -58.56
N ALA A 121 -10.14 12.74 -57.53
CA ALA A 121 -10.72 11.40 -57.63
C ALA A 121 -12.13 11.38 -57.02
N PHE A 122 -13.13 10.89 -57.76
CA PHE A 122 -14.52 10.92 -57.31
C PHE A 122 -15.38 9.79 -57.88
N LEU A 123 -16.48 9.49 -57.18
CA LEU A 123 -17.60 8.73 -57.70
C LEU A 123 -18.58 9.69 -58.38
N GLY A 124 -19.21 9.24 -59.46
CA GLY A 124 -20.14 10.05 -60.22
C GLY A 124 -21.06 9.23 -61.11
N THR A 125 -22.03 9.90 -61.72
CA THR A 125 -22.92 9.28 -62.72
C THR A 125 -22.35 9.36 -64.15
N ALA A 126 -21.36 10.23 -64.36
CA ALA A 126 -20.68 10.47 -65.61
C ALA A 126 -19.34 11.18 -65.33
N PRO A 127 -18.41 11.24 -66.31
CA PRO A 127 -17.23 12.10 -66.19
C PRO A 127 -17.65 13.54 -65.84
N ARG A 128 -16.90 14.16 -64.92
CA ARG A 128 -17.14 15.52 -64.40
C ARG A 128 -18.47 15.76 -63.66
N VAL A 129 -19.25 14.72 -63.34
CA VAL A 129 -20.49 14.83 -62.56
C VAL A 129 -20.35 14.07 -61.23
N PRO A 130 -19.68 14.66 -60.23
CA PRO A 130 -19.41 13.99 -58.96
C PRO A 130 -20.70 13.83 -58.13
N THR A 131 -20.87 12.63 -57.58
CA THR A 131 -21.81 12.36 -56.48
C THR A 131 -21.09 12.39 -55.14
N THR A 132 -19.83 11.95 -55.11
CA THR A 132 -19.00 11.88 -53.91
C THR A 132 -17.54 12.11 -54.29
N MET A 133 -16.89 13.14 -53.73
CA MET A 133 -15.45 13.32 -53.86
C MET A 133 -14.71 12.39 -52.89
N LEU A 134 -13.60 11.80 -53.35
CA LEU A 134 -12.85 10.82 -52.56
C LEU A 134 -11.51 11.38 -52.09
N ALA A 135 -10.73 11.99 -53.00
CA ALA A 135 -9.45 12.61 -52.70
C ALA A 135 -9.10 13.69 -53.73
N ALA A 136 -8.17 14.59 -53.38
CA ALA A 136 -7.53 15.47 -54.36
C ALA A 136 -6.04 15.65 -54.06
N ILE A 137 -5.24 15.90 -55.10
CA ILE A 137 -3.82 16.24 -55.01
C ILE A 137 -3.55 17.41 -55.94
N ALA A 138 -2.71 18.36 -55.53
CA ALA A 138 -2.28 19.46 -56.37
C ALA A 138 -0.82 19.81 -56.13
N ASN A 139 -0.16 20.34 -57.16
CA ASN A 139 1.16 20.96 -57.03
C ASN A 139 1.08 22.47 -56.77
N ASN A 140 -0.13 23.02 -56.56
CA ASN A 140 -0.38 24.38 -56.08
C ASN A 140 -1.76 24.44 -55.39
N ALA A 141 -1.90 25.21 -54.32
CA ALA A 141 -3.18 25.35 -53.61
C ALA A 141 -4.28 25.99 -54.49
N THR A 142 -3.91 26.87 -55.43
CA THR A 142 -4.87 27.53 -56.32
C THR A 142 -5.45 26.61 -57.38
N ALA A 143 -4.74 25.54 -57.74
CA ALA A 143 -5.15 24.58 -58.77
C ALA A 143 -6.43 23.82 -58.41
N PHE A 144 -6.81 23.74 -57.13
CA PHE A 144 -8.12 23.18 -56.78
C PHE A 144 -9.30 24.07 -57.19
N GLY A 145 -9.07 25.38 -57.41
CA GLY A 145 -10.13 26.38 -57.47
C GLY A 145 -10.73 26.63 -56.07
N SER A 146 -11.92 26.09 -55.82
CA SER A 146 -12.54 26.02 -54.49
C SER A 146 -12.70 24.56 -54.07
N LEU A 147 -12.72 24.27 -52.76
CA LEU A 147 -13.14 22.96 -52.23
C LEU A 147 -14.57 22.99 -51.66
N ASP A 148 -15.28 24.11 -51.77
CA ASP A 148 -16.64 24.23 -51.24
C ASP A 148 -17.59 23.21 -51.87
N GLY A 149 -18.40 22.57 -51.03
CA GLY A 149 -19.39 21.57 -51.47
C GLY A 149 -18.82 20.22 -51.88
N THR A 150 -17.49 20.05 -51.89
CA THR A 150 -16.83 18.78 -52.23
C THR A 150 -16.82 17.78 -51.07
N GLY A 151 -16.84 18.28 -49.83
CA GLY A 151 -16.53 17.50 -48.63
C GLY A 151 -15.04 17.23 -48.42
N LEU A 152 -14.17 17.66 -49.34
CA LEU A 152 -12.72 17.59 -49.19
C LEU A 152 -12.20 18.77 -48.37
N THR A 153 -11.18 18.54 -47.55
CA THR A 153 -10.47 19.58 -46.80
C THR A 153 -8.96 19.46 -47.06
N ALA A 154 -8.33 20.57 -47.48
CA ALA A 154 -6.89 20.63 -47.68
C ALA A 154 -6.14 20.33 -46.37
N GLY A 155 -5.14 19.44 -46.42
CA GLY A 155 -4.42 18.95 -45.26
C GLY A 155 -5.12 17.83 -44.49
N THR A 156 -6.27 17.33 -44.96
CA THR A 156 -7.00 16.21 -44.32
C THR A 156 -7.41 15.12 -45.29
N THR A 157 -8.02 15.50 -46.42
CA THR A 157 -8.43 14.57 -47.50
C THR A 157 -8.01 15.04 -48.88
N ALA A 158 -7.39 16.22 -48.96
CA ALA A 158 -6.76 16.76 -50.15
C ALA A 158 -5.34 17.25 -49.80
N ILE A 159 -4.34 16.86 -50.59
CA ILE A 159 -2.93 17.20 -50.35
C ILE A 159 -2.47 18.28 -51.32
N VAL A 160 -1.76 19.29 -50.81
CA VAL A 160 -1.07 20.29 -51.62
C VAL A 160 0.42 20.07 -51.47
N LEU A 161 1.07 19.69 -52.57
CA LEU A 161 2.52 19.60 -52.66
C LEU A 161 3.13 21.00 -52.87
N PRO A 162 4.42 21.20 -52.60
CA PRO A 162 5.10 22.47 -52.84
C PRO A 162 4.91 22.97 -54.28
N GLN A 163 4.82 24.29 -54.43
CA GLN A 163 4.59 24.90 -55.75
C GLN A 163 5.63 24.45 -56.77
N GLY A 164 5.15 23.99 -57.91
CA GLY A 164 5.98 23.57 -59.03
C GLY A 164 6.49 22.14 -58.95
N THR A 165 5.95 21.31 -58.04
CA THR A 165 6.37 19.90 -57.94
C THR A 165 6.19 19.19 -59.28
N ASP A 166 7.31 18.72 -59.84
CA ASP A 166 7.39 17.90 -61.06
C ASP A 166 7.00 16.45 -60.72
N ILE A 167 7.61 15.87 -59.69
CA ILE A 167 7.28 14.55 -59.18
C ILE A 167 7.26 14.54 -57.65
N GLY A 168 6.27 13.86 -57.07
CA GLY A 168 6.09 13.69 -55.65
C GLY A 168 5.70 12.26 -55.30
N ASN A 169 6.30 11.71 -54.24
CA ASN A 169 5.99 10.37 -53.74
C ASN A 169 5.92 10.38 -52.21
N TYR A 170 4.90 9.72 -51.66
CA TYR A 170 4.77 9.56 -50.22
C TYR A 170 5.88 8.67 -49.66
N ASN A 171 6.59 9.19 -48.65
CA ASN A 171 7.77 8.57 -48.03
C ASN A 171 7.56 8.21 -46.55
N GLY A 172 6.32 8.25 -46.05
CA GLY A 172 5.99 7.81 -44.70
C GLY A 172 5.83 6.29 -44.57
N PRO A 173 5.57 5.80 -43.34
CA PRO A 173 5.31 4.38 -43.07
C PRO A 173 4.09 3.85 -43.82
N ARG A 174 4.11 2.53 -44.07
CA ARG A 174 3.03 1.78 -44.72
C ARG A 174 2.53 0.60 -43.88
N THR A 175 3.01 0.47 -42.65
CA THR A 175 2.52 -0.49 -41.65
C THR A 175 2.41 0.20 -40.30
N GLY A 176 1.57 -0.33 -39.41
CA GLY A 176 1.50 0.09 -38.01
C GLY A 176 0.64 1.32 -37.71
N LEU A 177 0.01 1.95 -38.71
CA LEU A 177 -0.93 3.05 -38.51
C LEU A 177 -2.37 2.63 -38.80
N THR A 178 -3.31 3.31 -38.13
CA THR A 178 -4.74 3.22 -38.44
C THR A 178 -5.07 4.05 -39.67
N HIS A 179 -6.27 3.86 -40.25
CA HIS A 179 -6.71 4.61 -41.42
C HIS A 179 -6.64 6.13 -41.20
N ALA A 180 -7.17 6.62 -40.08
CA ALA A 180 -7.13 8.05 -39.75
C ALA A 180 -5.69 8.60 -39.65
N ALA A 181 -4.79 7.83 -39.06
CA ALA A 181 -3.37 8.21 -38.96
C ALA A 181 -2.68 8.22 -40.32
N TYR A 182 -3.00 7.30 -41.23
CA TYR A 182 -2.50 7.36 -42.60
C TYR A 182 -3.04 8.57 -43.36
N LEU A 183 -4.34 8.91 -43.23
CA LEU A 183 -4.88 10.11 -43.88
C LEU A 183 -4.18 11.39 -43.42
N ALA A 184 -3.89 11.51 -42.13
CA ALA A 184 -3.13 12.64 -41.59
C ALA A 184 -1.73 12.74 -42.20
N GLN A 185 -1.02 11.62 -42.36
CA GLN A 185 0.33 11.62 -42.95
C GLN A 185 0.31 11.82 -44.47
N LEU A 186 -0.62 11.20 -45.18
CA LEU A 186 -0.73 11.33 -46.64
C LEU A 186 -1.10 12.75 -47.07
N ASN A 187 -1.79 13.50 -46.21
CA ASN A 187 -2.16 14.89 -46.45
C ASN A 187 -1.23 15.91 -45.76
N ASP A 188 -0.08 15.46 -45.24
CA ASP A 188 1.01 16.33 -44.76
C ASP A 188 2.16 16.32 -45.77
N ALA A 189 2.39 17.46 -46.44
CA ALA A 189 3.46 17.61 -47.43
C ALA A 189 4.87 17.31 -46.87
N ALA A 190 5.08 17.40 -45.54
CA ALA A 190 6.36 17.03 -44.93
C ALA A 190 6.66 15.52 -44.99
N GLN A 191 5.66 14.68 -45.24
CA GLN A 191 5.81 13.23 -45.42
C GLN A 191 6.06 12.83 -46.88
N TRP A 192 6.22 13.80 -47.79
CA TRP A 192 6.45 13.57 -49.20
C TRP A 192 7.88 13.93 -49.60
N GLN A 193 8.46 13.12 -50.46
CA GLN A 193 9.64 13.49 -51.23
C GLN A 193 9.17 14.12 -52.54
N VAL A 194 9.81 15.21 -52.96
CA VAL A 194 9.44 15.95 -54.18
C VAL A 194 10.67 16.41 -54.95
N GLU A 195 10.54 16.53 -56.26
CA GLU A 195 11.49 17.17 -57.16
C GLU A 195 10.80 18.27 -58.00
N ASN A 196 11.61 19.26 -58.41
CA ASN A 196 11.23 20.41 -59.24
C ASN A 196 12.51 20.96 -59.90
N ALA A 197 13.15 20.16 -60.73
CA ALA A 197 14.40 20.47 -61.40
C ALA A 197 14.21 20.52 -62.92
N SER A 198 15.15 21.16 -63.62
CA SER A 198 15.10 21.18 -65.08
C SER A 198 15.49 19.81 -65.63
N GLY A 199 14.58 19.08 -66.26
CA GLY A 199 14.89 17.74 -66.78
C GLY A 199 13.64 16.92 -67.04
N ASN A 200 13.80 15.60 -67.06
CA ASN A 200 12.72 14.66 -66.79
C ASN A 200 13.04 14.06 -65.42
N ASP A 201 12.41 14.59 -64.37
CA ASP A 201 12.72 14.24 -62.99
C ASP A 201 12.25 12.84 -62.61
N ALA A 202 11.30 12.28 -63.36
CA ALA A 202 10.80 10.93 -63.12
C ALA A 202 11.81 9.81 -63.44
N THR A 203 12.95 10.12 -64.06
CA THR A 203 13.98 9.14 -64.48
C THR A 203 15.43 9.64 -64.34
N ASN A 204 15.66 10.69 -63.53
CA ASN A 204 16.95 11.37 -63.47
C ASN A 204 17.96 10.69 -62.50
N GLY A 205 17.52 9.69 -61.71
CA GLY A 205 18.34 8.97 -60.74
C GLY A 205 18.41 9.62 -59.34
N ILE A 206 17.66 10.69 -59.11
CA ILE A 206 17.42 11.37 -57.85
C ILE A 206 16.02 10.94 -57.37
N THR A 207 15.81 10.89 -56.05
CA THR A 207 14.53 10.43 -55.50
C THR A 207 13.60 11.61 -55.23
N PRO A 208 12.32 11.57 -55.66
CA PRO A 208 11.62 10.38 -56.17
C PRO A 208 11.68 10.18 -57.69
N ASP A 209 11.99 8.95 -58.12
CA ASP A 209 11.89 8.46 -59.51
C ASP A 209 10.70 7.48 -59.65
N LEU A 210 10.29 7.19 -60.90
CA LEU A 210 9.34 6.11 -61.23
C LEU A 210 10.01 4.71 -61.25
N PRO A 211 9.23 3.62 -61.04
CA PRO A 211 7.81 3.61 -60.71
C PRO A 211 7.54 4.01 -59.26
N PHE A 212 6.35 4.56 -58.99
CA PHE A 212 5.92 4.83 -57.62
C PHE A 212 5.97 3.58 -56.74
N ASN A 213 6.08 3.80 -55.42
CA ASN A 213 6.10 2.69 -54.47
C ASN A 213 4.72 2.02 -54.36
N GLY A 214 4.58 0.87 -55.02
CA GLY A 214 3.37 0.05 -55.04
C GLY A 214 3.18 -0.88 -53.82
N THR A 215 4.01 -0.76 -52.77
CA THR A 215 3.85 -1.59 -51.56
C THR A 215 2.52 -1.28 -50.88
N PRO A 216 1.64 -2.27 -50.63
CA PRO A 216 0.36 -2.06 -49.95
C PRO A 216 0.53 -1.54 -48.53
N PHE A 217 -0.48 -0.81 -48.06
CA PHE A 217 -0.59 -0.35 -46.67
C PHE A 217 -1.23 -1.44 -45.81
N ALA A 218 -0.62 -1.76 -44.67
CA ALA A 218 -1.26 -2.57 -43.63
C ALA A 218 -1.94 -1.63 -42.63
N ILE A 219 -3.28 -1.65 -42.61
CA ILE A 219 -4.11 -0.81 -41.74
C ILE A 219 -4.30 -1.50 -40.39
N ALA A 220 -3.79 -0.89 -39.33
CA ALA A 220 -3.99 -1.37 -37.97
C ALA A 220 -5.43 -1.08 -37.49
N LEU A 221 -5.97 -1.96 -36.67
CA LEU A 221 -7.22 -1.70 -35.94
C LEU A 221 -6.96 -0.68 -34.81
N PRO A 222 -7.97 0.14 -34.44
CA PRO A 222 -7.89 0.92 -33.21
C PRO A 222 -7.85 0.00 -31.98
N THR A 223 -7.46 0.57 -30.85
CA THR A 223 -7.39 -0.12 -29.57
C THR A 223 -8.46 0.37 -28.60
N LEU A 224 -9.00 -0.54 -27.80
CA LEU A 224 -9.95 -0.30 -26.71
C LEU A 224 -9.25 -0.43 -25.35
N ALA A 225 -9.58 0.47 -24.44
CA ALA A 225 -9.15 0.40 -23.04
C ALA A 225 -10.13 1.13 -22.12
N PHE A 226 -10.16 0.73 -20.85
CA PHE A 226 -10.66 1.63 -19.81
C PHE A 226 -9.78 2.88 -19.73
N ALA A 227 -10.38 4.03 -19.39
CA ALA A 227 -9.68 5.30 -19.24
C ALA A 227 -8.66 5.29 -18.08
N ALA A 228 -8.84 4.41 -17.10
CA ALA A 228 -7.94 4.19 -15.98
C ALA A 228 -7.92 2.70 -15.58
N GLU A 229 -6.75 2.19 -15.13
CA GLU A 229 -6.63 0.80 -14.65
C GLU A 229 -7.36 0.57 -13.31
N HIS A 230 -7.61 1.63 -12.54
CA HIS A 230 -8.41 1.57 -11.33
C HIS A 230 -9.13 2.89 -11.05
N THR A 231 -10.16 2.85 -10.21
CA THR A 231 -10.88 4.03 -9.71
C THR A 231 -11.37 3.80 -8.29
N PHE A 232 -11.56 4.90 -7.55
CA PHE A 232 -12.14 4.91 -6.21
C PHE A 232 -13.52 5.57 -6.26
N VAL A 233 -14.43 5.10 -5.40
CA VAL A 233 -15.75 5.70 -5.22
C VAL A 233 -16.24 5.39 -3.80
N ASN A 234 -16.85 6.35 -3.13
CA ASN A 234 -17.54 6.08 -1.87
C ASN A 234 -18.84 5.31 -2.14
N GLU A 235 -19.19 4.35 -1.29
CA GLU A 235 -20.40 3.54 -1.49
C GLU A 235 -21.69 4.39 -1.55
N ASN A 236 -21.76 5.47 -0.76
CA ASN A 236 -22.87 6.42 -0.76
C ASN A 236 -22.99 7.31 -2.03
N ALA A 237 -22.05 7.22 -2.98
CA ALA A 237 -22.11 7.96 -4.23
C ALA A 237 -23.29 7.52 -5.13
N GLY A 238 -23.84 6.32 -4.88
CA GLY A 238 -24.97 5.73 -5.59
C GLY A 238 -24.63 5.20 -6.99
N THR A 239 -23.70 5.82 -7.72
CA THR A 239 -23.23 5.33 -9.02
C THR A 239 -21.75 5.64 -9.26
N ILE A 240 -21.08 4.75 -10.00
CA ILE A 240 -19.75 4.98 -10.59
C ILE A 240 -19.80 4.67 -12.09
N SER A 241 -19.10 5.46 -12.91
CA SER A 241 -19.09 5.27 -14.36
C SER A 241 -17.76 4.68 -14.82
N ALA A 242 -17.80 3.53 -15.50
CA ALA A 242 -16.67 2.98 -16.21
C ALA A 242 -16.54 3.65 -17.59
N SER A 243 -15.48 4.42 -17.79
CA SER A 243 -15.22 5.10 -19.07
C SER A 243 -14.34 4.24 -19.97
N ILE A 244 -14.85 3.86 -21.14
CA ILE A 244 -14.14 3.07 -22.15
C ILE A 244 -13.81 3.99 -23.34
N ALA A 245 -12.56 3.94 -23.80
CA ALA A 245 -12.06 4.80 -24.88
C ALA A 245 -11.53 3.99 -26.06
N LEU A 246 -11.65 4.60 -27.25
CA LEU A 246 -11.12 4.09 -28.51
C LEU A 246 -9.95 4.97 -28.96
N SER A 247 -8.80 4.39 -29.31
CA SER A 247 -7.58 5.17 -29.59
C SER A 247 -7.61 5.98 -30.88
N SER A 248 -8.47 5.61 -31.84
CA SER A 248 -8.69 6.36 -33.08
C SER A 248 -10.03 5.95 -33.71
N PRO A 249 -10.64 6.79 -34.55
CA PRO A 249 -11.94 6.46 -35.11
C PRO A 249 -11.85 5.25 -36.04
N SER A 250 -12.87 4.39 -36.00
CA SER A 250 -13.03 3.26 -36.94
C SER A 250 -14.05 3.60 -38.01
N MET A 251 -13.85 3.11 -39.24
CA MET A 251 -14.80 3.30 -40.34
C MET A 251 -16.10 2.51 -40.16
N GLY A 252 -16.06 1.45 -39.34
CA GLY A 252 -17.22 0.66 -38.94
C GLY A 252 -17.53 0.84 -37.46
N GLU A 253 -18.67 0.30 -37.04
CA GLU A 253 -18.97 0.20 -35.61
C GLU A 253 -17.93 -0.67 -34.92
N VAL A 254 -17.53 -0.26 -33.71
CA VAL A 254 -16.69 -1.06 -32.82
C VAL A 254 -17.54 -1.51 -31.66
N THR A 255 -17.54 -2.81 -31.38
CA THR A 255 -18.29 -3.37 -30.25
C THR A 255 -17.34 -4.09 -29.30
N VAL A 256 -17.67 -4.09 -28.01
CA VAL A 256 -16.94 -4.83 -26.97
C VAL A 256 -17.91 -5.26 -25.88
N GLU A 257 -17.74 -6.45 -25.33
CA GLU A 257 -18.51 -6.92 -24.18
C GLU A 257 -17.89 -6.40 -22.89
N LEU A 258 -18.71 -5.81 -22.03
CA LEU A 258 -18.33 -5.36 -20.69
C LEU A 258 -19.01 -6.25 -19.65
N SER A 259 -18.23 -6.87 -18.77
CA SER A 259 -18.71 -7.69 -17.66
C SER A 259 -17.93 -7.43 -16.37
N VAL A 260 -18.41 -7.93 -15.24
CA VAL A 260 -17.60 -8.11 -14.03
C VAL A 260 -16.76 -9.38 -14.22
N LEU A 261 -15.50 -9.34 -13.81
CA LEU A 261 -14.63 -10.51 -13.76
C LEU A 261 -14.88 -11.28 -12.46
N GLU A 262 -15.29 -12.53 -12.58
CA GLU A 262 -15.54 -13.40 -11.42
C GLU A 262 -14.25 -13.95 -10.80
N GLY A 263 -14.31 -14.32 -9.52
CA GLY A 263 -13.18 -14.94 -8.81
C GLY A 263 -12.07 -13.98 -8.40
N ILE A 264 -12.34 -12.67 -8.40
CA ILE A 264 -11.47 -11.64 -7.83
C ILE A 264 -12.32 -10.51 -7.24
N GLY A 265 -11.82 -9.90 -6.16
CA GLY A 265 -12.58 -8.90 -5.41
C GLY A 265 -13.43 -9.53 -4.32
N ASN A 266 -13.79 -8.68 -3.35
CA ASN A 266 -14.66 -9.00 -2.22
C ASN A 266 -16.02 -8.29 -2.31
N ALA A 267 -16.25 -7.43 -3.31
CA ALA A 267 -17.57 -6.86 -3.59
C ALA A 267 -18.46 -7.88 -4.34
N LEU A 268 -19.67 -8.09 -3.83
CA LEU A 268 -20.65 -9.04 -4.32
C LEU A 268 -21.73 -8.35 -5.18
N ALA A 269 -21.83 -8.75 -6.44
CA ALA A 269 -22.89 -8.29 -7.33
C ALA A 269 -24.29 -8.66 -6.78
N GLY A 270 -25.23 -7.71 -6.84
CA GLY A 270 -26.56 -7.79 -6.25
C GLY A 270 -26.63 -7.46 -4.75
N THR A 271 -25.48 -7.34 -4.07
CA THR A 271 -25.39 -6.89 -2.68
C THR A 271 -24.75 -5.51 -2.63
N ASP A 272 -23.49 -5.39 -3.05
CA ASP A 272 -22.69 -4.16 -2.93
C ASP A 272 -22.83 -3.26 -4.17
N PHE A 273 -23.15 -3.86 -5.32
CA PHE A 273 -23.40 -3.13 -6.55
C PHE A 273 -24.33 -3.92 -7.48
N THR A 274 -24.99 -3.25 -8.41
CA THR A 274 -25.79 -3.89 -9.46
C THR A 274 -25.22 -3.55 -10.83
N PHE A 275 -24.87 -4.60 -11.59
CA PHE A 275 -24.42 -4.49 -12.96
C PHE A 275 -24.97 -5.64 -13.81
N THR A 276 -25.38 -5.35 -15.04
CA THR A 276 -25.74 -6.38 -16.02
C THR A 276 -24.73 -6.32 -17.16
N PRO A 277 -24.07 -7.45 -17.51
CA PRO A 277 -23.17 -7.50 -18.66
C PRO A 277 -23.85 -6.96 -19.92
N GLN A 278 -23.13 -6.17 -20.70
CA GLN A 278 -23.69 -5.49 -21.87
C GLN A 278 -22.64 -5.20 -22.93
N THR A 279 -23.08 -5.16 -24.18
CA THR A 279 -22.28 -4.74 -25.32
C THR A 279 -22.17 -3.21 -25.35
N VAL A 280 -20.94 -2.70 -25.35
CA VAL A 280 -20.63 -1.28 -25.58
C VAL A 280 -20.36 -1.08 -27.07
N THR A 281 -21.05 -0.12 -27.70
CA THR A 281 -20.97 0.14 -29.15
C THR A 281 -20.50 1.56 -29.43
N PHE A 282 -19.33 1.68 -30.05
CA PHE A 282 -18.84 2.94 -30.61
C PHE A 282 -19.37 3.10 -32.04
N PRO A 283 -20.09 4.20 -32.33
CA PRO A 283 -20.50 4.51 -33.69
C PRO A 283 -19.28 4.66 -34.61
N ALA A 284 -19.46 4.34 -35.89
CA ALA A 284 -18.46 4.62 -36.91
C ALA A 284 -18.02 6.10 -36.85
N LEU A 285 -16.73 6.33 -37.05
CA LEU A 285 -16.04 7.62 -37.04
C LEU A 285 -16.02 8.33 -35.68
N SER A 286 -16.48 7.70 -34.60
CA SER A 286 -16.43 8.26 -33.25
C SER A 286 -15.20 7.80 -32.48
N THR A 287 -14.66 8.69 -31.64
CA THR A 287 -13.71 8.38 -30.56
C THR A 287 -14.19 8.86 -29.20
N GLU A 288 -15.42 9.38 -29.11
CA GLU A 288 -15.97 9.87 -27.85
C GLU A 288 -16.03 8.70 -26.85
N PRO A 289 -15.43 8.84 -25.65
CA PRO A 289 -15.49 7.80 -24.63
C PRO A 289 -16.93 7.48 -24.25
N ILE A 290 -17.21 6.19 -24.06
CA ILE A 290 -18.52 5.72 -23.59
C ILE A 290 -18.42 5.45 -22.10
N ALA A 291 -19.24 6.14 -21.32
CA ALA A 291 -19.41 5.91 -19.90
C ALA A 291 -20.54 4.89 -19.68
N VAL A 292 -20.26 3.86 -18.89
CA VAL A 292 -21.25 2.87 -18.45
C VAL A 292 -21.41 2.97 -16.94
N ASP A 293 -22.63 3.27 -16.48
CA ASP A 293 -22.92 3.44 -15.06
C ASP A 293 -23.12 2.10 -14.37
N ILE A 294 -22.48 1.95 -13.21
CA ILE A 294 -22.66 0.86 -12.25
C ILE A 294 -23.35 1.47 -11.02
N VAL A 295 -24.46 0.86 -10.60
CA VAL A 295 -25.20 1.31 -9.41
C VAL A 295 -24.58 0.68 -8.18
N LEU A 296 -24.23 1.51 -7.20
CA LEU A 296 -23.69 1.08 -5.90
C LEU A 296 -24.82 0.94 -4.89
N THR A 297 -24.66 0.02 -3.95
CA THR A 297 -25.55 -0.14 -2.81
C THR A 297 -24.88 0.43 -1.57
N ASP A 298 -25.41 1.55 -1.09
CA ASP A 298 -25.10 2.10 0.21
C ASP A 298 -25.63 1.16 1.31
N ASN A 299 -24.76 0.67 2.19
CA ASN A 299 -25.11 -0.34 3.19
C ASN A 299 -24.42 -0.09 4.54
N ASP A 300 -25.21 0.06 5.60
CA ASP A 300 -24.71 0.28 6.98
C ASP A 300 -24.01 -0.95 7.63
N SER A 301 -23.55 -1.94 6.86
CA SER A 301 -23.15 -3.26 7.36
C SER A 301 -21.83 -3.82 6.83
N GLY A 302 -21.21 -3.12 5.87
CA GLY A 302 -19.83 -3.35 5.52
C GLY A 302 -18.97 -2.78 6.64
N ASN A 303 -17.96 -3.53 7.09
CA ASN A 303 -16.95 -2.97 7.98
C ASN A 303 -15.65 -2.73 7.22
N ILE A 304 -15.64 -2.83 5.89
CA ILE A 304 -14.43 -2.94 5.07
C ILE A 304 -14.64 -2.27 3.73
N ASP A 305 -13.57 -1.70 3.19
CA ASP A 305 -13.54 -1.30 1.80
C ASP A 305 -13.61 -2.55 0.92
N LYS A 306 -14.29 -2.41 -0.22
CA LYS A 306 -14.52 -3.52 -1.15
C LYS A 306 -13.98 -3.18 -2.52
N PHE A 307 -13.81 -4.20 -3.35
CA PHE A 307 -13.49 -3.99 -4.75
C PHE A 307 -14.06 -5.09 -5.64
N PHE A 308 -14.28 -4.72 -6.90
CA PHE A 308 -14.57 -5.64 -8.00
C PHE A 308 -13.76 -5.23 -9.24
N VAL A 309 -13.64 -6.14 -10.20
CA VAL A 309 -12.91 -5.89 -11.44
C VAL A 309 -13.87 -5.94 -12.62
N LEU A 310 -13.86 -4.92 -13.46
CA LEU A 310 -14.53 -4.91 -14.76
C LEU A 310 -13.60 -5.47 -15.83
N SER A 311 -14.16 -6.14 -16.83
CA SER A 311 -13.43 -6.76 -17.93
C SER A 311 -14.05 -6.43 -19.29
N LEU A 312 -13.19 -6.21 -20.29
CA LEU A 312 -13.54 -6.08 -21.69
C LEU A 312 -13.19 -7.38 -22.43
N THR A 313 -14.17 -7.96 -23.12
CA THR A 313 -13.98 -9.16 -23.97
C THR A 313 -14.63 -9.01 -25.34
N ASP A 314 -14.35 -9.95 -26.24
CA ASP A 314 -15.05 -10.12 -27.51
C ASP A 314 -15.14 -8.84 -28.39
N ALA A 315 -14.06 -8.07 -28.42
CA ALA A 315 -13.99 -6.86 -29.25
C ALA A 315 -14.07 -7.17 -30.75
N ASN A 316 -14.89 -6.41 -31.47
CA ASN A 316 -15.00 -6.43 -32.92
C ASN A 316 -14.70 -5.04 -33.50
N GLY A 317 -13.90 -4.98 -34.57
CA GLY A 317 -13.47 -3.72 -35.18
C GLY A 317 -12.34 -2.99 -34.42
N ALA A 318 -11.84 -3.55 -33.32
CA ALA A 318 -10.73 -3.04 -32.51
C ALA A 318 -9.98 -4.19 -31.82
N THR A 319 -8.79 -3.91 -31.28
CA THR A 319 -8.07 -4.80 -30.36
C THR A 319 -8.14 -4.27 -28.93
N ILE A 320 -8.13 -5.13 -27.91
CA ILE A 320 -8.17 -4.70 -26.51
C ILE A 320 -6.74 -4.50 -26.00
N ALA A 321 -6.43 -3.30 -25.52
CA ALA A 321 -5.13 -2.96 -24.95
C ALA A 321 -5.16 -2.84 -23.41
N GLY A 322 -6.28 -2.37 -22.84
CA GLY A 322 -6.50 -2.26 -21.40
C GLY A 322 -7.77 -3.01 -21.01
N ALA A 323 -7.65 -4.32 -20.81
CA ALA A 323 -8.79 -5.22 -20.70
C ALA A 323 -9.53 -5.15 -19.35
N THR A 324 -8.94 -4.57 -18.31
CA THR A 324 -9.51 -4.60 -16.96
C THR A 324 -9.42 -3.26 -16.26
N GLN A 325 -10.37 -3.02 -15.36
CA GLN A 325 -10.37 -1.89 -14.43
C GLN A 325 -10.80 -2.37 -13.04
N THR A 326 -10.00 -2.09 -12.02
CA THR A 326 -10.39 -2.33 -10.62
C THR A 326 -11.21 -1.16 -10.10
N VAL A 327 -12.39 -1.42 -9.56
CA VAL A 327 -13.22 -0.41 -8.90
C VAL A 327 -13.14 -0.68 -7.40
N TYR A 328 -12.54 0.25 -6.66
CA TYR A 328 -12.55 0.26 -5.20
C TYR A 328 -13.76 1.06 -4.72
N VAL A 329 -14.55 0.42 -3.87
CA VAL A 329 -15.70 0.99 -3.19
C VAL A 329 -15.28 1.23 -1.75
N LEU A 330 -15.12 2.51 -1.40
CA LEU A 330 -14.75 2.95 -0.08
C LEU A 330 -15.99 2.97 0.81
N ASP A 331 -15.84 2.35 1.96
CA ASP A 331 -16.81 2.31 3.04
C ASP A 331 -16.86 3.68 3.73
N ASP A 332 -18.06 4.23 3.95
CA ASP A 332 -18.19 5.56 4.58
C ASP A 332 -18.48 5.54 6.08
N GLU A 333 -18.47 4.35 6.69
CA GLU A 333 -18.61 4.17 8.12
C GLU A 333 -17.26 4.11 8.87
N ASN A 334 -17.22 4.73 10.05
CA ASN A 334 -16.05 4.64 10.92
C ASN A 334 -16.10 3.38 11.79
N HIS A 335 -15.19 2.47 11.50
CA HIS A 335 -15.05 1.18 12.18
C HIS A 335 -13.95 1.15 13.25
N ALA A 336 -13.23 2.25 13.48
CA ALA A 336 -12.19 2.29 14.49
C ALA A 336 -12.76 2.12 15.91
N PRO A 337 -12.12 1.30 16.76
CA PRO A 337 -12.47 1.21 18.17
C PRO A 337 -12.48 2.59 18.83
N THR A 338 -13.51 2.86 19.63
CA THR A 338 -13.59 4.11 20.37
C THR A 338 -12.77 4.04 21.65
N ALA A 339 -11.81 4.96 21.79
CA ALA A 339 -10.98 5.09 23.00
C ALA A 339 -11.84 5.32 24.26
N THR A 340 -11.70 4.43 25.26
CA THR A 340 -12.36 4.62 26.55
C THR A 340 -11.77 5.76 27.38
N ASN A 341 -10.51 6.13 27.12
CA ASN A 341 -9.74 7.12 27.88
C ASN A 341 -9.71 6.85 29.40
N ALA A 342 -9.83 5.58 29.80
CA ALA A 342 -9.94 5.18 31.20
C ALA A 342 -8.77 5.69 32.07
N LEU A 343 -7.57 5.77 31.49
CA LEU A 343 -6.33 6.15 32.17
C LEU A 343 -5.99 7.66 32.07
N ASP A 344 -6.61 8.42 31.16
CA ASP A 344 -6.27 9.83 30.89
C ASP A 344 -4.75 10.06 30.79
N ILE A 345 -4.15 9.46 29.77
CA ILE A 345 -2.71 9.47 29.53
C ILE A 345 -2.30 10.76 28.82
N ASN A 346 -1.33 11.46 29.40
CA ASN A 346 -0.84 12.75 28.91
C ASN A 346 0.66 12.71 28.66
N PHE A 347 1.08 13.22 27.51
CA PHE A 347 2.50 13.43 27.22
C PHE A 347 3.10 14.43 28.22
N LEU A 348 4.27 14.10 28.76
CA LEU A 348 4.95 14.91 29.77
C LEU A 348 6.19 15.60 29.21
N THR A 349 7.14 14.82 28.67
CA THR A 349 8.37 15.34 28.08
C THR A 349 8.98 14.38 27.08
N SER A 350 9.87 14.92 26.24
CA SER A 350 10.89 14.18 25.52
C SER A 350 12.27 14.66 25.97
N TYR A 351 13.26 13.77 26.03
CA TYR A 351 14.64 14.07 26.41
C TYR A 351 15.60 13.39 25.43
N LEU A 352 16.45 14.19 24.79
CA LEU A 352 17.51 13.69 23.91
C LEU A 352 18.65 13.08 24.73
N VAL A 353 18.91 11.78 24.52
CA VAL A 353 19.95 11.02 25.21
C VAL A 353 21.31 11.28 24.57
N ASP A 354 21.40 11.08 23.25
CA ASP A 354 22.61 11.32 22.46
C ASP A 354 22.23 11.64 21.02
N GLY A 355 22.53 12.85 20.53
CA GLY A 355 22.11 13.29 19.18
C GLY A 355 22.79 12.58 18.01
N GLU A 356 23.83 11.78 18.28
CA GLU A 356 24.56 11.00 17.27
C GLU A 356 24.46 9.48 17.53
N GLY A 357 23.58 9.04 18.44
CA GLY A 357 23.41 7.64 18.81
C GLY A 357 21.95 7.22 18.78
N THR A 358 21.58 6.28 19.65
CA THR A 358 20.21 5.73 19.80
C THR A 358 19.75 5.78 21.26
N ALA A 359 18.47 5.50 21.49
CA ALA A 359 17.91 5.16 22.78
C ALA A 359 16.96 3.97 22.58
N GLU A 360 17.44 2.78 22.88
CA GLU A 360 16.86 1.51 22.42
C GLU A 360 16.09 0.82 23.55
N ILE A 361 16.78 0.48 24.65
CA ILE A 361 16.21 -0.12 25.86
C ILE A 361 16.32 0.81 27.07
N VAL A 362 15.31 0.80 27.95
CA VAL A 362 15.29 1.59 29.19
C VAL A 362 14.80 0.78 30.40
N ASP A 363 15.41 1.00 31.56
CA ASP A 363 14.91 0.50 32.85
C ASP A 363 15.11 1.54 33.98
N PHE A 364 14.49 1.32 35.14
CA PHE A 364 14.35 2.31 36.21
C PHE A 364 14.62 1.77 37.61
N ASP A 365 15.44 2.48 38.39
CA ASP A 365 15.55 2.27 39.84
C ASP A 365 14.55 3.12 40.63
N PRO A 366 13.55 2.51 41.30
CA PRO A 366 12.55 3.24 42.08
C PRO A 366 13.09 3.90 43.34
N VAL A 367 14.28 3.52 43.83
CA VAL A 367 14.87 4.10 45.04
C VAL A 367 15.67 5.35 44.71
N SER A 368 16.66 5.24 43.80
CA SER A 368 17.50 6.39 43.42
C SER A 368 16.84 7.31 42.38
N LYS A 369 15.75 6.88 41.75
CA LYS A 369 15.09 7.56 40.63
C LYS A 369 16.00 7.71 39.43
N ARG A 370 16.77 6.67 39.11
CA ARG A 370 17.65 6.64 37.94
C ARG A 370 17.01 5.88 36.80
N LEU A 371 17.13 6.42 35.59
CA LEU A 371 16.92 5.67 34.37
C LEU A 371 18.24 5.15 33.85
N PHE A 372 18.25 3.91 33.39
CA PHE A 372 19.33 3.28 32.65
C PHE A 372 18.86 3.17 31.21
N VAL A 373 19.56 3.83 30.30
CA VAL A 373 19.19 3.88 28.87
C VAL A 373 20.33 3.31 28.07
N LEU A 374 20.03 2.32 27.25
CA LEU A 374 20.98 1.73 26.33
C LEU A 374 20.99 2.51 25.01
N ASN A 375 22.20 2.69 24.49
CA ASN A 375 22.48 3.28 23.20
C ASN A 375 23.34 2.29 22.41
N SER A 376 22.72 1.51 21.52
CA SER A 376 23.39 0.50 20.68
C SER A 376 24.45 1.10 19.79
N THR A 377 24.08 2.11 19.00
CA THR A 377 24.95 2.72 17.99
C THR A 377 26.24 3.29 18.61
N ALA A 378 26.14 3.92 19.78
CA ALA A 378 27.31 4.43 20.49
C ALA A 378 27.93 3.43 21.48
N THR A 379 27.34 2.23 21.62
CA THR A 379 27.75 1.14 22.50
C THR A 379 27.93 1.60 23.95
N LYS A 380 26.88 2.19 24.52
CA LYS A 380 26.91 2.83 25.85
C LYS A 380 25.67 2.52 26.69
N VAL A 381 25.85 2.57 28.01
CA VAL A 381 24.75 2.71 28.97
C VAL A 381 24.79 4.11 29.57
N HIS A 382 23.71 4.87 29.39
CA HIS A 382 23.50 6.17 30.00
C HIS A 382 22.72 6.02 31.31
N ILE A 383 23.21 6.65 32.37
CA ILE A 383 22.54 6.75 33.67
C ILE A 383 22.03 8.17 33.81
N LEU A 384 20.72 8.33 33.91
CA LEU A 384 20.04 9.63 33.96
C LEU A 384 19.34 9.82 35.32
N ASP A 385 19.38 11.04 35.84
CA ASP A 385 18.56 11.44 36.99
C ASP A 385 17.13 11.72 36.50
N PHE A 386 16.21 10.90 36.97
CA PHE A 386 14.78 10.96 36.69
C PHE A 386 13.96 11.32 37.94
N SER A 387 14.58 11.93 38.96
CA SER A 387 13.88 12.43 40.15
C SER A 387 12.89 13.55 39.86
N ASN A 388 13.04 14.23 38.71
CA ASN A 388 12.06 15.13 38.13
C ASN A 388 11.94 14.86 36.62
N PRO A 389 10.87 14.18 36.16
CA PRO A 389 10.70 13.84 34.75
C PRO A 389 10.68 15.05 33.80
N LEU A 390 10.37 16.26 34.30
CA LEU A 390 10.40 17.49 33.48
C LEU A 390 11.79 18.14 33.40
N ALA A 391 12.79 17.58 34.08
CA ALA A 391 14.15 18.12 34.13
C ALA A 391 15.18 16.98 34.26
N ILE A 392 15.14 16.05 33.30
CA ILE A 392 16.07 14.91 33.22
C ILE A 392 17.49 15.44 32.99
N THR A 393 18.48 14.89 33.69
CA THR A 393 19.90 15.25 33.52
C THR A 393 20.80 14.02 33.55
N PRO A 394 21.95 14.04 32.84
CA PRO A 394 22.87 12.92 32.86
C PRO A 394 23.60 12.83 34.22
N VAL A 395 23.74 11.60 34.73
CA VAL A 395 24.53 11.28 35.93
C VAL A 395 25.88 10.71 35.52
N GLN A 396 25.87 9.69 34.66
CA GLN A 396 27.06 8.97 34.23
C GLN A 396 26.81 8.29 32.88
N THR A 397 27.87 8.03 32.13
CA THR A 397 27.81 7.19 30.92
C THR A 397 28.90 6.13 31.01
N ILE A 398 28.52 4.88 30.75
CA ILE A 398 29.40 3.72 30.77
C ILE A 398 29.69 3.32 29.34
N ASP A 399 30.97 3.31 28.99
CA ASP A 399 31.47 2.88 27.70
C ASP A 399 31.52 1.35 27.65
N MET A 400 30.63 0.77 26.84
CA MET A 400 30.49 -0.68 26.73
C MET A 400 31.44 -1.27 25.67
N ALA A 401 32.09 -0.45 24.84
CA ALA A 401 33.05 -0.90 23.84
C ALA A 401 34.31 -1.52 24.47
N ALA A 402 34.54 -1.30 25.77
CA ALA A 402 35.56 -2.02 26.54
C ALA A 402 35.24 -3.53 26.70
N TYR A 403 34.00 -3.92 26.49
CA TYR A 403 33.50 -5.28 26.72
C TYR A 403 33.10 -5.99 25.43
N GLY A 404 32.94 -5.30 24.31
CA GLY A 404 32.52 -5.90 23.04
C GLY A 404 32.37 -4.86 21.94
N ILE A 405 31.58 -5.15 20.92
CA ILE A 405 31.46 -4.31 19.72
C ILE A 405 30.09 -3.63 19.55
N GLY A 406 29.07 -4.08 20.27
CA GLY A 406 27.72 -3.52 20.26
C GLY A 406 27.00 -3.87 21.55
N ALA A 407 26.20 -2.95 22.09
CA ALA A 407 25.42 -3.17 23.31
C ALA A 407 23.95 -3.22 22.91
N THR A 408 23.17 -4.12 23.49
CA THR A 408 21.86 -4.54 22.94
C THR A 408 20.72 -4.45 23.94
N SER A 409 20.97 -4.64 25.24
CA SER A 409 19.92 -4.51 26.26
C SER A 409 20.43 -4.06 27.63
N VAL A 410 19.52 -3.52 28.45
CA VAL A 410 19.78 -3.13 29.84
C VAL A 410 18.59 -3.49 30.74
N ALA A 411 18.88 -4.01 31.94
CA ALA A 411 17.88 -4.29 32.96
C ALA A 411 18.39 -3.94 34.36
N PHE A 412 17.47 -3.71 35.29
CA PHE A 412 17.74 -3.35 36.67
C PHE A 412 16.91 -4.20 37.66
N LYS A 413 17.58 -4.68 38.71
CA LYS A 413 16.90 -5.26 39.87
C LYS A 413 17.76 -5.17 41.12
N ASN A 414 17.16 -4.82 42.26
CA ASN A 414 17.78 -4.90 43.59
C ASN A 414 19.18 -4.25 43.70
N GLY A 415 19.40 -3.13 43.00
CA GLY A 415 20.68 -2.40 43.03
C GLY A 415 21.73 -2.89 42.03
N ILE A 416 21.39 -3.87 41.19
CA ILE A 416 22.23 -4.41 40.12
C ILE A 416 21.65 -3.95 38.78
N VAL A 417 22.50 -3.39 37.93
CA VAL A 417 22.21 -3.12 36.52
C VAL A 417 22.95 -4.18 35.71
N ALA A 418 22.26 -4.85 34.81
CA ALA A 418 22.85 -5.78 33.84
C ALA A 418 22.71 -5.20 32.44
N ALA A 419 23.77 -5.24 31.66
CA ALA A 419 23.75 -4.84 30.26
C ALA A 419 24.44 -5.90 29.39
N THR A 420 23.87 -6.17 28.22
CA THR A 420 24.40 -7.13 27.25
C THR A 420 25.29 -6.43 26.22
N VAL A 421 26.34 -7.14 25.80
CA VAL A 421 27.28 -6.67 24.78
C VAL A 421 27.66 -7.83 23.87
N GLU A 422 27.48 -7.68 22.57
CA GLU A 422 27.95 -8.62 21.57
C GLU A 422 29.48 -8.63 21.43
N SER A 423 30.02 -9.77 21.01
CA SER A 423 31.46 -9.92 20.74
C SER A 423 31.71 -10.04 19.25
N ALA A 424 32.88 -9.55 18.81
CA ALA A 424 33.34 -9.72 17.45
C ALA A 424 33.54 -11.20 17.07
N ASP A 425 33.58 -11.46 15.76
CA ASP A 425 33.88 -12.76 15.16
C ASP A 425 32.95 -13.90 15.64
N PHE A 426 31.69 -13.59 15.95
CA PHE A 426 30.67 -14.55 16.39
C PHE A 426 31.09 -15.34 17.65
N ALA A 427 31.96 -14.75 18.47
CA ALA A 427 32.29 -15.28 19.78
C ALA A 427 31.14 -15.01 20.77
N ASN A 428 31.17 -15.71 21.90
CA ASN A 428 30.24 -15.45 22.99
C ASN A 428 30.29 -13.97 23.40
N GLY A 429 29.10 -13.36 23.48
CA GLY A 429 28.92 -12.02 24.05
C GLY A 429 29.09 -12.02 25.57
N LYS A 430 28.77 -10.90 26.18
CA LYS A 430 28.99 -10.68 27.62
C LYS A 430 27.77 -10.05 28.27
N VAL A 431 27.59 -10.39 29.55
CA VAL A 431 26.75 -9.62 30.46
C VAL A 431 27.65 -8.84 31.41
N VAL A 432 27.53 -7.52 31.38
CA VAL A 432 28.22 -6.58 32.24
C VAL A 432 27.27 -6.20 33.37
N LEU A 433 27.60 -6.61 34.59
CA LEU A 433 26.84 -6.28 35.78
C LEU A 433 27.54 -5.19 36.57
N MET A 434 26.80 -4.16 36.95
CA MET A 434 27.30 -2.98 37.65
C MET A 434 26.32 -2.53 38.74
N ASP A 435 26.80 -1.66 39.62
CA ASP A 435 25.91 -0.96 40.54
C ASP A 435 25.17 0.20 39.84
N ILE A 436 24.24 0.84 40.56
CA ILE A 436 23.42 1.94 40.03
C ILE A 436 24.21 3.17 39.61
N ASP A 437 25.47 3.33 40.05
CA ASP A 437 26.38 4.42 39.66
C ASP A 437 27.27 4.02 38.46
N GLY A 438 27.12 2.80 37.95
CA GLY A 438 27.96 2.21 36.90
C GLY A 438 29.34 1.79 37.39
N GLY A 439 29.50 1.57 38.70
CA GLY A 439 30.70 1.05 39.35
C GLY A 439 30.61 -0.46 39.65
N ASN A 440 31.58 -0.97 40.41
CA ASN A 440 31.63 -2.37 40.90
C ASN A 440 31.36 -3.44 39.83
N ILE A 441 31.99 -3.26 38.66
CA ILE A 441 31.71 -4.03 37.47
C ILE A 441 32.19 -5.48 37.62
N SER A 442 31.29 -6.43 37.32
CA SER A 442 31.58 -7.84 37.07
C SER A 442 31.12 -8.21 35.66
N VAL A 443 31.88 -9.07 35.00
CA VAL A 443 31.62 -9.45 33.61
C VAL A 443 31.68 -10.96 33.49
N VAL A 444 30.69 -11.53 32.82
CA VAL A 444 30.63 -12.95 32.47
C VAL A 444 30.30 -13.11 31.00
N GLU A 445 30.77 -14.20 30.39
CA GLU A 445 30.42 -14.59 29.03
C GLU A 445 29.02 -15.20 28.99
N ALA A 446 28.24 -14.83 27.98
CA ALA A 446 26.91 -15.36 27.66
C ALA A 446 26.98 -16.26 26.41
N GLY A 447 25.88 -16.39 25.67
CA GLY A 447 25.85 -16.98 24.33
C GLY A 447 26.29 -15.98 23.26
N VAL A 448 26.18 -16.36 21.99
CA VAL A 448 26.52 -15.50 20.85
C VAL A 448 25.36 -14.54 20.58
N LEU A 449 25.66 -13.25 20.38
CA LEU A 449 24.66 -12.17 20.20
C LEU A 449 23.60 -12.15 21.31
N PRO A 450 23.98 -11.86 22.58
CA PRO A 450 23.02 -11.69 23.65
C PRO A 450 22.21 -10.42 23.39
N ASP A 451 20.99 -10.57 22.89
CA ASP A 451 20.18 -9.43 22.52
C ASP A 451 19.47 -8.85 23.76
N MET A 452 18.44 -9.52 24.26
CA MET A 452 17.67 -9.11 25.43
C MET A 452 18.27 -9.57 26.78
N VAL A 453 18.09 -8.76 27.85
CA VAL A 453 18.43 -9.13 29.24
C VAL A 453 17.30 -8.81 30.23
N THR A 454 17.10 -9.69 31.22
CA THR A 454 16.10 -9.47 32.28
C THR A 454 16.47 -10.20 33.58
N PHE A 455 15.77 -9.89 34.67
CA PHE A 455 15.95 -10.53 35.98
C PHE A 455 14.76 -11.41 36.35
N THR A 456 15.02 -12.46 37.13
CA THR A 456 13.94 -13.15 37.83
C THR A 456 13.21 -12.21 38.80
N PRO A 457 11.90 -12.41 39.08
CA PRO A 457 11.15 -11.52 39.97
C PRO A 457 11.76 -11.31 41.35
N ASP A 458 12.43 -12.34 41.89
CA ASP A 458 13.15 -12.32 43.17
C ASP A 458 14.56 -11.66 43.09
N GLY A 459 15.04 -11.37 41.89
CA GLY A 459 16.36 -10.79 41.61
C GLY A 459 17.54 -11.71 41.90
N THR A 460 17.33 -13.03 41.97
CA THR A 460 18.42 -13.99 42.21
C THR A 460 19.13 -14.45 40.94
N LYS A 461 18.52 -14.28 39.77
CA LYS A 461 19.11 -14.65 38.48
C LYS A 461 18.92 -13.55 37.43
N VAL A 462 19.86 -13.49 36.50
CA VAL A 462 19.77 -12.75 35.23
C VAL A 462 19.63 -13.74 34.09
N LEU A 463 18.78 -13.44 33.13
CA LEU A 463 18.61 -14.22 31.90
C LEU A 463 18.90 -13.33 30.70
N THR A 464 19.50 -13.91 29.66
CA THR A 464 19.66 -13.25 28.37
C THR A 464 19.35 -14.21 27.23
N ALA A 465 18.55 -13.72 26.29
CA ALA A 465 18.30 -14.38 25.01
C ALA A 465 19.51 -14.13 24.12
N ASN A 466 20.04 -15.18 23.51
CA ASN A 466 21.23 -15.08 22.67
C ASN A 466 20.81 -15.62 21.30
N GLU A 467 20.65 -14.73 20.34
CA GLU A 467 20.06 -15.03 19.04
C GLU A 467 20.90 -16.07 18.29
N GLY A 468 22.22 -15.91 18.31
CA GLY A 468 23.10 -16.78 17.54
C GLY A 468 22.95 -16.61 16.03
N GLN A 469 22.55 -15.43 15.56
CA GLN A 469 22.43 -15.11 14.13
C GLN A 469 23.69 -15.48 13.33
N PRO A 470 23.52 -15.92 12.07
CA PRO A 470 24.61 -16.23 11.17
C PRO A 470 25.33 -14.97 10.67
N ASN A 471 26.52 -15.16 10.11
CA ASN A 471 27.16 -14.11 9.34
C ASN A 471 26.55 -13.98 7.92
N SER A 472 26.78 -12.86 7.23
CA SER A 472 26.14 -12.56 5.94
C SER A 472 26.31 -13.66 4.86
N ASP A 473 27.44 -14.38 4.86
CA ASP A 473 27.68 -15.47 3.89
C ASP A 473 27.26 -16.87 4.39
N TYR A 474 26.64 -16.97 5.57
CA TYR A 474 26.22 -18.21 6.22
C TYR A 474 27.34 -19.25 6.45
N THR A 475 28.62 -18.82 6.43
CA THR A 475 29.75 -19.73 6.71
C THR A 475 30.00 -19.91 8.21
N ILE A 476 29.52 -18.98 9.04
CA ILE A 476 29.50 -19.06 10.49
C ILE A 476 28.05 -18.86 10.92
N ASP A 477 27.48 -19.92 11.49
CA ASP A 477 26.08 -20.00 11.90
C ASP A 477 26.05 -20.62 13.31
N PRO A 478 26.16 -19.79 14.36
CA PRO A 478 26.14 -20.21 15.77
C PRO A 478 24.83 -20.90 16.17
N GLU A 479 24.78 -21.44 17.38
CA GLU A 479 23.51 -21.93 17.95
C GLU A 479 22.89 -20.83 18.83
N GLY A 480 21.59 -20.58 18.65
CA GLY A 480 20.82 -19.76 19.57
C GLY A 480 20.69 -20.44 20.93
N SER A 481 20.61 -19.63 22.00
CA SER A 481 20.61 -20.14 23.37
C SER A 481 20.05 -19.13 24.38
N VAL A 482 19.86 -19.56 25.63
CA VAL A 482 19.57 -18.66 26.76
C VAL A 482 20.62 -18.84 27.84
N SER A 483 21.22 -17.74 28.31
CA SER A 483 22.18 -17.79 29.41
C SER A 483 21.49 -17.39 30.71
N ILE A 484 21.61 -18.23 31.75
CA ILE A 484 21.07 -18.02 33.09
C ILE A 484 22.23 -17.79 34.06
N ILE A 485 22.25 -16.65 34.72
CA ILE A 485 23.35 -16.21 35.59
C ILE A 485 22.84 -16.11 37.02
N ASP A 486 23.40 -16.91 37.94
CA ASP A 486 23.11 -16.77 39.38
C ASP A 486 23.82 -15.53 39.95
N VAL A 487 23.04 -14.55 40.37
CA VAL A 487 23.51 -13.28 40.96
C VAL A 487 23.20 -13.17 42.46
N SER A 488 22.71 -14.24 43.09
CA SER A 488 22.33 -14.26 44.50
C SER A 488 23.50 -14.00 45.47
N GLY A 489 24.75 -14.22 45.00
CA GLY A 489 25.97 -13.86 45.73
C GLY A 489 26.26 -12.35 45.80
N GLY A 490 25.55 -11.53 45.02
CA GLY A 490 25.76 -10.09 44.88
C GLY A 490 26.93 -9.74 43.94
N LEU A 491 26.95 -8.50 43.44
CA LEU A 491 27.84 -8.01 42.37
C LEU A 491 29.30 -8.47 42.47
N GLY A 492 29.92 -8.44 43.64
CA GLY A 492 31.35 -8.81 43.80
C GLY A 492 31.66 -10.31 43.81
N ASN A 493 30.66 -11.18 43.74
CA ASN A 493 30.80 -12.64 43.81
C ASN A 493 30.25 -13.35 42.57
N ILE A 494 30.05 -12.60 41.47
CA ILE A 494 29.57 -13.15 40.20
C ILE A 494 30.80 -13.59 39.39
N HIS A 495 30.80 -14.85 38.97
CA HIS A 495 31.88 -15.49 38.22
C HIS A 495 31.31 -16.30 37.06
N GLN A 496 32.17 -16.69 36.10
CA GLN A 496 31.73 -17.52 34.97
C GLN A 496 31.08 -18.84 35.40
N SER A 497 31.48 -19.41 36.54
CA SER A 497 30.86 -20.62 37.09
C SER A 497 29.40 -20.44 37.54
N ASN A 498 28.90 -19.20 37.60
CA ASN A 498 27.51 -18.89 37.88
C ASN A 498 26.64 -18.87 36.64
N VAL A 499 27.22 -18.97 35.44
CA VAL A 499 26.50 -18.99 34.16
C VAL A 499 26.15 -20.42 33.78
N THR A 500 24.90 -20.63 33.39
CA THR A 500 24.41 -21.86 32.76
C THR A 500 23.80 -21.51 31.41
N THR A 501 24.26 -22.15 30.34
CA THR A 501 23.69 -22.00 29.00
C THR A 501 22.65 -23.09 28.76
N VAL A 502 21.43 -22.67 28.42
CA VAL A 502 20.32 -23.52 27.98
C VAL A 502 20.27 -23.48 26.47
N ASN A 503 20.31 -24.65 25.82
CA ASN A 503 20.32 -24.77 24.36
C ASN A 503 19.10 -25.54 23.84
N PHE A 504 18.96 -25.60 22.52
CA PHE A 504 17.86 -26.26 21.82
C PHE A 504 18.23 -27.62 21.22
N ASN A 505 19.39 -28.21 21.53
CA ASN A 505 19.85 -29.42 20.85
C ASN A 505 18.91 -30.63 21.02
N ALA A 506 18.11 -30.66 22.08
CA ALA A 506 17.08 -31.69 22.28
C ALA A 506 16.01 -31.71 21.16
N PHE A 507 15.87 -30.60 20.43
CA PHE A 507 14.93 -30.43 19.33
C PHE A 507 15.55 -30.67 17.95
N ASP A 508 16.88 -30.80 17.81
CA ASP A 508 17.54 -31.00 16.50
C ASP A 508 17.01 -32.21 15.74
N SER A 509 16.72 -33.30 16.46
CA SER A 509 16.14 -34.52 15.88
C SER A 509 14.66 -34.41 15.52
N GLN A 510 14.00 -33.29 15.83
CA GLN A 510 12.57 -33.04 15.65
C GLN A 510 12.28 -32.04 14.52
N ILE A 511 13.27 -31.61 13.74
CA ILE A 511 13.15 -30.59 12.70
C ILE A 511 11.94 -30.80 11.76
N ASP A 512 11.72 -32.02 11.27
CA ASP A 512 10.60 -32.33 10.37
C ASP A 512 9.25 -32.21 11.08
N ASN A 513 9.19 -32.55 12.37
CA ASN A 513 7.96 -32.43 13.16
C ASN A 513 7.63 -30.97 13.47
N LEU A 514 8.63 -30.16 13.79
CA LEU A 514 8.46 -28.73 14.07
C LEU A 514 8.02 -27.98 12.80
N ARG A 515 8.64 -28.27 11.65
CA ARG A 515 8.20 -27.74 10.35
C ARG A 515 6.75 -28.13 10.03
N ALA A 516 6.37 -29.38 10.27
CA ALA A 516 4.99 -29.85 10.06
C ALA A 516 3.97 -29.18 11.01
N GLN A 517 4.41 -28.59 12.12
CA GLN A 517 3.59 -27.79 13.02
C GLN A 517 3.48 -26.31 12.58
N GLY A 518 4.21 -25.90 11.54
CA GLY A 518 4.25 -24.53 11.04
C GLY A 518 5.36 -23.66 11.66
N ILE A 519 6.31 -24.25 12.40
CA ILE A 519 7.49 -23.53 12.89
C ILE A 519 8.44 -23.34 11.70
N ARG A 520 8.86 -22.10 11.48
CA ARG A 520 9.72 -21.73 10.37
C ARG A 520 11.16 -22.10 10.70
N ILE A 521 11.73 -23.01 9.91
CA ILE A 521 13.12 -23.47 10.02
C ILE A 521 13.63 -23.66 8.60
N PHE A 522 14.43 -22.73 8.07
CA PHE A 522 14.75 -22.67 6.63
C PHE A 522 16.18 -22.19 6.32
N GLY A 523 16.98 -21.91 7.34
CA GLY A 523 18.38 -21.54 7.22
C GLY A 523 19.21 -22.59 6.45
N PRO A 524 20.14 -22.16 5.58
CA PRO A 524 21.01 -23.04 4.81
C PRO A 524 21.74 -24.11 5.65
N ASN A 525 21.28 -25.37 5.54
CA ASN A 525 21.83 -26.52 6.28
C ASN A 525 21.75 -26.39 7.82
N ALA A 526 20.83 -25.58 8.33
CA ALA A 526 20.68 -25.37 9.77
C ALA A 526 20.12 -26.60 10.50
N THR A 527 20.61 -26.84 11.71
CA THR A 527 19.88 -27.63 12.72
C THR A 527 18.84 -26.75 13.38
N VAL A 528 17.95 -27.34 14.18
CA VAL A 528 16.96 -26.53 14.95
C VAL A 528 17.67 -25.56 15.88
N SER A 529 18.75 -26.00 16.54
CA SER A 529 19.55 -25.15 17.43
C SER A 529 20.23 -23.97 16.75
N LYS A 530 20.57 -24.09 15.46
CA LYS A 530 21.19 -23.01 14.69
C LYS A 530 20.16 -22.03 14.14
N ASP A 531 19.02 -22.57 13.72
CA ASP A 531 17.96 -21.77 13.13
C ASP A 531 17.11 -21.04 14.16
N PHE A 532 17.10 -21.47 15.42
CA PHE A 532 16.37 -20.77 16.46
C PHE A 532 17.16 -19.54 16.91
N GLU A 533 16.54 -18.37 16.78
CA GLU A 533 17.04 -17.06 17.19
C GLU A 533 16.20 -16.54 18.38
N PRO A 534 16.61 -16.79 19.63
CA PRO A 534 15.96 -16.24 20.82
C PRO A 534 16.06 -14.72 20.91
N GLU A 535 14.90 -14.06 20.99
CA GLU A 535 14.80 -12.60 20.94
C GLU A 535 14.48 -12.01 22.33
N TYR A 536 13.26 -12.21 22.81
CA TYR A 536 12.75 -11.55 24.02
C TYR A 536 12.36 -12.55 25.12
N ILE A 537 12.53 -12.19 26.39
CA ILE A 537 12.22 -13.07 27.54
C ILE A 537 11.17 -12.45 28.47
N THR A 538 10.18 -13.25 28.87
CA THR A 538 9.29 -12.90 29.98
C THR A 538 9.21 -14.03 31.00
N LEU A 539 9.01 -13.70 32.28
CA LEU A 539 9.06 -14.66 33.38
C LEU A 539 7.77 -14.70 34.17
N SER A 540 7.39 -15.91 34.56
CA SER A 540 6.30 -16.17 35.52
C SER A 540 6.57 -15.49 36.87
N GLU A 541 5.50 -15.10 37.58
CA GLU A 541 5.57 -14.37 38.85
C GLU A 541 6.35 -15.12 39.94
N ASP A 542 6.31 -16.45 39.94
CA ASP A 542 7.06 -17.29 40.87
C ASP A 542 8.53 -17.50 40.48
N GLY A 543 8.94 -17.03 39.29
CA GLY A 543 10.30 -17.14 38.77
C GLY A 543 10.71 -18.57 38.39
N GLN A 544 9.75 -19.47 38.15
CA GLN A 544 10.02 -20.88 37.86
C GLN A 544 9.99 -21.21 36.36
N THR A 545 9.29 -20.40 35.57
CA THR A 545 9.16 -20.54 34.12
C THR A 545 9.56 -19.26 33.41
N ALA A 546 10.34 -19.39 32.35
CA ALA A 546 10.58 -18.34 31.37
C ALA A 546 9.96 -18.73 30.03
N TRP A 547 9.44 -17.75 29.31
CA TRP A 547 9.07 -17.88 27.90
C TRP A 547 10.04 -17.04 27.07
N VAL A 548 10.32 -17.48 25.85
CA VAL A 548 11.26 -16.82 24.94
C VAL A 548 10.66 -16.73 23.54
N THR A 549 10.60 -15.54 22.93
CA THR A 549 10.22 -15.40 21.52
C THR A 549 11.31 -15.95 20.62
N LEU A 550 10.90 -16.59 19.52
CA LEU A 550 11.74 -17.03 18.42
C LEU A 550 11.15 -16.38 17.16
N GLN A 551 11.44 -15.10 16.97
CA GLN A 551 10.68 -14.19 16.09
C GLN A 551 10.65 -14.70 14.65
N GLU A 552 11.82 -14.95 14.06
CA GLU A 552 12.01 -15.40 12.68
C GLU A 552 11.39 -16.78 12.46
N ASN A 553 11.33 -17.59 13.53
CA ASN A 553 10.73 -18.91 13.54
C ASN A 553 9.20 -18.90 13.75
N ASN A 554 8.63 -17.73 14.06
CA ASN A 554 7.20 -17.54 14.37
C ASN A 554 6.73 -18.48 15.50
N ALA A 555 7.53 -18.55 16.57
CA ALA A 555 7.33 -19.49 17.67
C ALA A 555 7.69 -18.88 19.05
N ILE A 556 7.25 -19.56 20.11
CA ILE A 556 7.64 -19.25 21.50
C ILE A 556 8.17 -20.51 22.17
N ALA A 557 9.35 -20.43 22.77
CA ALA A 557 9.92 -21.48 23.60
C ALA A 557 9.54 -21.30 25.09
N ARG A 558 9.41 -22.41 25.82
CA ARG A 558 9.21 -22.44 27.27
C ARG A 558 10.38 -23.11 27.97
N ILE A 559 10.89 -22.48 29.03
CA ILE A 559 12.03 -22.95 29.83
C ILE A 559 11.59 -23.18 31.27
N ASP A 560 11.88 -24.37 31.79
CA ASP A 560 11.81 -24.65 33.22
C ASP A 560 13.12 -24.19 33.88
N LEU A 561 13.04 -23.23 34.80
CA LEU A 561 14.20 -22.63 35.45
C LEU A 561 14.73 -23.45 36.64
N ALA A 562 13.97 -24.43 37.13
CA ALA A 562 14.43 -25.38 38.13
C ALA A 562 15.30 -26.48 37.51
N THR A 563 14.93 -26.97 36.33
CA THR A 563 15.73 -27.95 35.57
C THR A 563 16.71 -27.31 34.59
N GLN A 564 16.53 -26.03 34.27
CA GLN A 564 17.31 -25.25 33.29
C GLN A 564 17.29 -25.90 31.90
N THR A 565 16.09 -26.21 31.42
CA THR A 565 15.87 -26.88 30.13
C THR A 565 14.69 -26.29 29.38
N VAL A 566 14.80 -26.19 28.05
CA VAL A 566 13.65 -25.93 27.18
C VAL A 566 12.72 -27.14 27.22
N THR A 567 11.46 -26.93 27.59
CA THR A 567 10.47 -28.01 27.71
C THR A 567 9.57 -28.11 26.50
N ASP A 568 9.27 -26.99 25.84
CA ASP A 568 8.31 -26.92 24.74
C ASP A 568 8.65 -25.77 23.78
N VAL A 569 8.21 -25.89 22.54
CA VAL A 569 8.22 -24.84 21.51
C VAL A 569 6.86 -24.82 20.85
N PHE A 570 6.17 -23.68 20.86
CA PHE A 570 4.82 -23.53 20.33
C PHE A 570 4.84 -22.73 19.03
N PRO A 571 4.20 -23.20 17.94
CA PRO A 571 3.99 -22.39 16.74
C PRO A 571 2.92 -21.32 16.99
N LEU A 572 3.08 -20.15 16.38
CA LEU A 572 2.08 -19.08 16.45
C LEU A 572 1.05 -19.14 15.30
N GLY A 573 1.35 -19.88 14.23
CA GLY A 573 0.46 -20.00 13.06
C GLY A 573 0.39 -18.70 12.26
N THR A 574 -0.74 -18.46 11.58
CA THR A 574 -0.93 -17.29 10.73
C THR A 574 -2.25 -16.58 11.00
N LYS A 575 -2.28 -15.26 10.77
CA LYS A 575 -3.46 -14.42 10.71
C LYS A 575 -4.03 -14.39 9.30
N ASP A 576 -5.34 -14.59 9.14
CA ASP A 576 -6.00 -14.64 7.84
C ASP A 576 -6.56 -13.26 7.45
N PHE A 577 -5.92 -12.57 6.49
CA PHE A 577 -6.36 -11.26 5.99
C PHE A 577 -7.53 -11.35 5.01
N SER A 578 -8.08 -12.54 4.74
CA SER A 578 -9.33 -12.69 3.98
C SER A 578 -10.58 -12.45 4.83
N LEU A 579 -10.41 -12.34 6.15
CA LEU A 579 -11.49 -12.10 7.11
C LEU A 579 -11.67 -10.61 7.37
N ALA A 580 -12.92 -10.15 7.44
CA ALA A 580 -13.24 -8.72 7.54
C ALA A 580 -12.64 -8.02 8.78
N GLN A 581 -12.54 -8.72 9.92
CA GLN A 581 -11.91 -8.15 11.14
C GLN A 581 -10.39 -7.98 11.03
N ASN A 582 -9.79 -8.48 9.96
CA ASN A 582 -8.38 -8.35 9.63
C ASN A 582 -8.21 -7.55 8.34
N SER A 583 -9.09 -6.59 8.07
CA SER A 583 -8.93 -5.73 6.89
C SER A 583 -7.65 -4.90 6.98
N VAL A 584 -7.05 -4.55 5.85
CA VAL A 584 -5.69 -4.00 5.84
C VAL A 584 -5.42 -3.24 4.55
N ASP A 585 -4.61 -2.18 4.64
CA ASP A 585 -4.04 -1.51 3.48
C ASP A 585 -2.68 -2.12 3.10
N PHE A 586 -2.63 -2.79 1.94
CA PHE A 586 -1.42 -3.45 1.43
C PHE A 586 -0.74 -2.72 0.26
N SER A 587 -1.21 -1.53 -0.13
CA SER A 587 -0.67 -0.82 -1.30
C SER A 587 -0.30 0.61 -0.98
N ASP A 588 0.99 0.92 -1.13
CA ASP A 588 1.51 2.28 -1.09
C ASP A 588 1.33 3.02 -2.45
N GLN A 589 0.65 2.41 -3.44
CA GLN A 589 0.50 2.98 -4.79
C GLN A 589 -0.86 3.62 -5.05
N THR A 590 -1.74 3.64 -4.05
CA THR A 590 -3.05 4.27 -4.13
C THR A 590 -3.11 5.48 -3.20
N PRO A 591 -3.83 6.55 -3.57
CA PRO A 591 -3.93 7.76 -2.75
C PRO A 591 -4.82 7.57 -1.52
N GLU A 592 -5.79 6.65 -1.58
CA GLU A 592 -6.73 6.37 -0.50
C GLU A 592 -6.22 5.25 0.40
N ILE A 593 -6.62 5.25 1.68
CA ILE A 593 -6.45 4.10 2.56
C ILE A 593 -7.54 3.09 2.20
N LEU A 594 -7.14 1.89 1.82
CA LEU A 594 -8.02 0.80 1.40
C LEU A 594 -7.96 -0.33 2.43
N MET A 595 -8.80 -0.24 3.46
CA MET A 595 -9.00 -1.27 4.48
C MET A 595 -9.84 -2.42 3.93
N SER A 596 -9.22 -3.26 3.10
CA SER A 596 -9.88 -4.38 2.40
C SER A 596 -9.33 -5.73 2.86
N THR A 597 -10.04 -6.80 2.49
CA THR A 597 -9.60 -8.18 2.68
C THR A 597 -8.82 -8.69 1.47
N TRP A 598 -7.80 -9.51 1.71
CA TRP A 598 -6.91 -10.06 0.68
C TRP A 598 -6.63 -11.55 0.94
N PRO A 599 -6.36 -12.37 -0.09
CA PRO A 599 -5.99 -13.77 0.08
C PRO A 599 -4.52 -13.90 0.54
N VAL A 600 -4.22 -13.32 1.69
CA VAL A 600 -2.89 -13.20 2.30
C VAL A 600 -2.97 -13.69 3.74
N LYS A 601 -1.90 -14.32 4.21
CA LYS A 601 -1.74 -14.75 5.59
C LYS A 601 -0.56 -14.02 6.25
N GLY A 602 -0.77 -13.41 7.40
CA GLY A 602 0.29 -12.74 8.18
C GLY A 602 0.94 -13.67 9.17
N LEU A 603 2.26 -13.66 9.25
CA LEU A 603 3.01 -14.35 10.31
C LEU A 603 3.03 -13.46 11.56
N TYR A 604 2.86 -14.03 12.76
CA TYR A 604 2.79 -13.22 13.99
C TYR A 604 4.16 -12.66 14.37
N MET A 605 5.20 -13.50 14.39
CA MET A 605 6.62 -13.08 14.49
C MET A 605 6.85 -11.94 15.49
N PRO A 606 6.62 -12.19 16.78
CA PRO A 606 6.71 -11.13 17.77
C PRO A 606 8.14 -10.88 18.21
N ASP A 607 8.48 -9.60 18.23
CA ASP A 607 9.68 -9.07 18.86
C ASP A 607 9.52 -9.15 20.38
N ALA A 608 8.82 -8.17 21.00
CA ALA A 608 8.66 -8.16 22.44
C ALA A 608 7.45 -8.95 22.95
N MET A 609 7.53 -9.39 24.21
CA MET A 609 6.41 -9.96 24.94
C MET A 609 6.38 -9.64 26.44
N ALA A 610 5.18 -9.62 26.99
CA ALA A 610 4.90 -9.53 28.42
C ALA A 610 3.93 -10.63 28.85
N ASN A 611 3.77 -10.83 30.16
CA ASN A 611 2.81 -11.80 30.68
C ASN A 611 2.00 -11.25 31.87
N TYR A 612 0.83 -11.85 32.08
CA TYR A 612 0.01 -11.61 33.27
C TYR A 612 -0.82 -12.84 33.61
N THR A 613 -1.31 -12.91 34.84
CA THR A 613 -2.18 -13.99 35.29
C THR A 613 -3.59 -13.47 35.54
N ALA A 614 -4.57 -14.08 34.87
CA ALA A 614 -5.99 -13.81 35.08
C ALA A 614 -6.72 -15.11 35.44
N ASN A 615 -7.50 -15.08 36.51
CA ASN A 615 -8.27 -16.24 37.00
C ASN A 615 -7.44 -17.54 37.18
N GLY A 616 -6.16 -17.40 37.54
CA GLY A 616 -5.24 -18.53 37.75
C GLY A 616 -4.65 -19.13 36.48
N VAL A 617 -4.83 -18.47 35.32
CA VAL A 617 -4.19 -18.84 34.05
C VAL A 617 -3.22 -17.73 33.64
N THR A 618 -2.00 -18.10 33.28
CA THR A 618 -1.01 -17.17 32.74
C THR A 618 -1.21 -17.00 31.24
N TYR A 619 -1.16 -15.75 30.79
CA TYR A 619 -1.28 -15.36 29.40
C TYR A 619 -0.04 -14.58 28.96
N LEU A 620 0.39 -14.80 27.73
CA LEU A 620 1.44 -14.02 27.06
C LEU A 620 0.78 -12.97 26.19
N VAL A 621 1.34 -11.77 26.13
CA VAL A 621 0.90 -10.67 25.27
C VAL A 621 2.07 -10.30 24.38
N THR A 622 1.88 -10.36 23.06
CA THR A 622 2.96 -10.24 22.07
C THR A 622 2.74 -9.03 21.17
N ALA A 623 3.82 -8.31 20.85
CA ALA A 623 3.86 -7.28 19.82
C ALA A 623 4.33 -7.91 18.50
N ASN A 624 3.44 -8.01 17.52
CA ASN A 624 3.64 -8.83 16.33
C ASN A 624 4.24 -8.04 15.16
N GLU A 625 5.53 -7.72 15.27
CA GLU A 625 6.29 -6.86 14.36
C GLU A 625 6.51 -7.50 12.98
N GLY A 626 7.26 -8.61 12.93
CA GLY A 626 7.52 -9.38 11.72
C GLY A 626 8.88 -9.17 11.08
N ASP A 627 9.99 -9.35 11.80
CA ASP A 627 11.31 -9.24 11.18
C ASP A 627 11.67 -10.38 10.22
N ALA A 628 12.45 -10.08 9.18
CA ALA A 628 12.77 -11.02 8.10
C ALA A 628 14.27 -11.37 8.11
N ARG A 629 14.63 -12.55 7.59
CA ARG A 629 16.06 -12.89 7.42
C ARG A 629 16.62 -12.34 6.11
N GLU A 630 17.58 -11.42 6.21
CA GLU A 630 18.20 -10.72 5.08
C GLU A 630 19.73 -10.79 5.14
N TYR A 631 20.31 -11.75 4.43
CA TYR A 631 21.76 -12.00 4.38
C TYR A 631 22.22 -12.24 2.93
N ASP A 632 23.50 -11.98 2.62
CA ASP A 632 24.06 -12.18 1.27
C ASP A 632 23.80 -13.59 0.69
N ALA A 633 23.81 -14.62 1.55
CA ALA A 633 23.56 -16.01 1.16
C ALA A 633 22.09 -16.46 1.33
N LEU A 634 21.22 -15.65 1.95
CA LEU A 634 19.80 -15.92 2.15
C LEU A 634 19.01 -14.61 2.17
N GLU A 635 18.32 -14.33 1.07
CA GLU A 635 17.34 -13.25 0.99
C GLU A 635 15.94 -13.86 1.17
N GLU A 636 15.32 -13.66 2.33
CA GLU A 636 13.97 -14.16 2.57
C GLU A 636 12.90 -13.31 1.87
N GLU A 637 12.97 -11.98 2.04
CA GLU A 637 11.95 -11.06 1.55
C GLU A 637 11.92 -11.04 0.01
N THR A 638 10.72 -11.08 -0.54
CA THR A 638 10.45 -10.70 -1.92
C THR A 638 9.13 -9.95 -2.01
N LYS A 639 8.73 -9.58 -3.22
CA LYS A 639 7.45 -8.94 -3.48
C LYS A 639 6.52 -9.88 -4.24
N VAL A 640 5.21 -9.81 -3.99
CA VAL A 640 4.22 -10.64 -4.71
C VAL A 640 4.31 -10.44 -6.24
N GLY A 641 4.61 -9.22 -6.68
CA GLY A 641 4.78 -8.86 -8.10
C GLY A 641 6.09 -9.35 -8.73
N SER A 642 7.03 -9.88 -7.95
CA SER A 642 8.29 -10.42 -8.46
C SER A 642 8.05 -11.55 -9.47
N GLY A 643 8.87 -11.58 -10.52
CA GLY A 643 8.81 -12.64 -11.54
C GLY A 643 9.16 -14.03 -11.00
N GLY A 644 9.95 -14.10 -9.92
CA GLY A 644 10.31 -15.35 -9.23
C GLY A 644 9.29 -15.84 -8.20
N TYR A 645 8.32 -15.01 -7.80
CA TYR A 645 7.30 -15.38 -6.83
C TYR A 645 6.05 -15.89 -7.56
N VAL A 646 6.09 -17.10 -8.12
CA VAL A 646 5.00 -17.61 -8.98
C VAL A 646 3.84 -18.08 -8.12
N LEU A 647 2.64 -17.52 -8.32
CA LEU A 647 1.43 -17.99 -7.61
C LEU A 647 0.82 -19.18 -8.36
N ASP A 648 0.34 -20.19 -7.64
CA ASP A 648 -0.35 -21.34 -8.24
C ASP A 648 -1.54 -20.84 -9.09
N PRO A 649 -1.59 -21.12 -10.41
CA PRO A 649 -2.69 -20.72 -11.27
C PRO A 649 -4.05 -21.37 -10.93
N VAL A 650 -4.08 -22.47 -10.17
CA VAL A 650 -5.29 -23.13 -9.68
C VAL A 650 -5.85 -22.38 -8.47
N VAL A 651 -5.01 -22.03 -7.49
CA VAL A 651 -5.42 -21.26 -6.30
C VAL A 651 -5.65 -19.78 -6.65
N PHE A 652 -4.79 -19.20 -7.49
CA PHE A 652 -4.81 -17.79 -7.89
C PHE A 652 -5.01 -17.63 -9.42
N PRO A 653 -6.18 -17.99 -9.98
CA PRO A 653 -6.44 -17.90 -11.42
C PRO A 653 -6.35 -16.47 -11.98
N ASN A 654 -6.45 -15.47 -11.10
CA ASN A 654 -6.35 -14.04 -11.39
C ASN A 654 -5.04 -13.42 -10.89
N ALA A 655 -3.95 -14.19 -10.76
CA ALA A 655 -2.65 -13.75 -10.23
C ALA A 655 -2.12 -12.45 -10.88
N ALA A 656 -2.31 -12.27 -12.19
CA ALA A 656 -1.86 -11.06 -12.90
C ALA A 656 -2.50 -9.76 -12.36
N LEU A 657 -3.74 -9.83 -11.86
CA LEU A 657 -4.43 -8.69 -11.24
C LEU A 657 -3.97 -8.51 -9.79
N LEU A 658 -3.85 -9.59 -9.02
CA LEU A 658 -3.32 -9.52 -7.64
C LEU A 658 -1.93 -8.88 -7.61
N LYS A 659 -1.08 -9.23 -8.59
CA LYS A 659 0.28 -8.72 -8.76
C LYS A 659 0.40 -7.28 -9.25
N LYS A 660 -0.69 -6.58 -9.53
CA LYS A 660 -0.63 -5.15 -9.85
C LYS A 660 -0.12 -4.37 -8.62
N ASN A 661 0.73 -3.37 -8.84
CA ASN A 661 1.33 -2.61 -7.72
C ASN A 661 0.29 -1.86 -6.87
N PHE A 662 -0.83 -1.44 -7.47
CA PHE A 662 -1.97 -0.85 -6.77
C PHE A 662 -2.85 -1.88 -6.02
N ASN A 663 -2.53 -3.17 -6.14
CA ASN A 663 -3.06 -4.27 -5.33
C ASN A 663 -1.93 -4.80 -4.43
N LEU A 664 -1.51 -6.06 -4.60
CA LEU A 664 -0.50 -6.71 -3.76
C LEU A 664 0.90 -6.67 -4.36
N GLY A 665 1.08 -6.16 -5.59
CA GLY A 665 2.32 -6.32 -6.36
C GLY A 665 3.60 -5.90 -5.64
N ARG A 666 3.51 -4.91 -4.75
CA ARG A 666 4.63 -4.43 -3.93
C ARG A 666 4.72 -5.02 -2.53
N LEU A 667 3.71 -5.77 -2.09
CA LEU A 667 3.65 -6.33 -0.74
C LEU A 667 4.87 -7.21 -0.46
N ALA A 668 5.60 -6.90 0.61
CA ALA A 668 6.68 -7.71 1.19
C ALA A 668 6.14 -9.05 1.68
N VAL A 669 6.73 -10.14 1.19
CA VAL A 669 6.33 -11.52 1.50
C VAL A 669 7.56 -12.41 1.61
N THR A 670 7.42 -13.51 2.34
CA THR A 670 8.49 -14.50 2.46
C THR A 670 8.53 -15.42 1.23
N SER A 671 9.73 -15.69 0.73
CA SER A 671 9.99 -16.73 -0.28
C SER A 671 10.18 -18.13 0.30
N GLN A 672 10.17 -18.26 1.64
CA GLN A 672 10.58 -19.48 2.36
C GLN A 672 9.39 -20.30 2.87
N SER A 673 8.17 -19.85 2.62
CA SER A 673 6.93 -20.58 2.95
C SER A 673 5.79 -20.17 2.02
N GLY A 674 4.78 -21.03 1.90
CA GLY A 674 3.60 -20.81 1.05
C GLY A 674 3.49 -21.75 -0.15
N ASP A 675 4.57 -22.46 -0.49
CA ASP A 675 4.54 -23.66 -1.35
C ASP A 675 4.22 -24.89 -0.49
N THR A 676 2.97 -25.34 -0.52
CA THR A 676 2.46 -26.38 0.40
C THR A 676 2.57 -27.80 -0.17
N ASP A 677 2.77 -27.94 -1.48
CA ASP A 677 2.91 -29.24 -2.15
C ASP A 677 4.32 -29.51 -2.74
N GLY A 678 5.18 -28.49 -2.75
CA GLY A 678 6.61 -28.56 -3.08
C GLY A 678 6.90 -28.53 -4.58
N ASP A 679 5.99 -28.00 -5.41
CA ASP A 679 6.15 -27.96 -6.86
C ASP A 679 6.84 -26.69 -7.40
N GLY A 680 7.09 -25.70 -6.51
CA GLY A 680 7.82 -24.48 -6.78
C GLY A 680 6.97 -23.26 -7.16
N ASP A 681 5.65 -23.39 -7.16
CA ASP A 681 4.75 -22.24 -7.08
C ASP A 681 4.11 -22.11 -5.67
N PHE A 682 3.50 -20.95 -5.39
CA PHE A 682 2.99 -20.61 -4.07
C PHE A 682 1.46 -20.78 -4.04
N ASP A 683 1.00 -21.69 -3.19
CA ASP A 683 -0.41 -21.91 -2.83
C ASP A 683 -0.94 -20.85 -1.85
N GLU A 684 -0.05 -20.28 -1.05
CA GLU A 684 -0.39 -19.30 -0.01
C GLU A 684 0.58 -18.11 -0.07
N ILE A 685 0.04 -16.90 0.15
CA ILE A 685 0.83 -15.68 0.23
C ILE A 685 1.09 -15.37 1.70
N HIS A 686 2.33 -15.46 2.14
CA HIS A 686 2.72 -15.19 3.53
C HIS A 686 3.41 -13.83 3.66
N ALA A 687 2.76 -12.90 4.36
CA ALA A 687 3.30 -11.58 4.69
C ALA A 687 3.96 -11.60 6.08
N PHE A 688 4.94 -10.72 6.26
CA PHE A 688 5.61 -10.51 7.54
C PHE A 688 4.76 -9.65 8.47
N GLY A 689 4.75 -10.03 9.74
CA GLY A 689 3.99 -9.34 10.77
C GLY A 689 2.49 -9.54 10.61
N SER A 690 1.78 -9.38 11.73
CA SER A 690 0.32 -9.47 11.75
C SER A 690 -0.34 -8.11 11.99
N ARG A 691 0.46 -7.04 12.07
CA ARG A 691 0.05 -5.63 12.25
C ARG A 691 -0.82 -5.40 13.48
N SER A 692 -0.58 -6.17 14.54
CA SER A 692 -1.46 -6.28 15.69
C SER A 692 -0.71 -6.71 16.95
N PHE A 693 -1.37 -6.69 18.10
CA PHE A 693 -0.94 -7.47 19.27
C PHE A 693 -1.87 -8.65 19.49
N SER A 694 -1.35 -9.71 20.11
CA SER A 694 -2.10 -10.92 20.44
C SER A 694 -1.97 -11.33 21.91
N ILE A 695 -2.92 -12.12 22.40
CA ILE A 695 -2.91 -12.74 23.73
C ILE A 695 -2.97 -14.26 23.58
N TRP A 696 -2.04 -14.96 24.21
CA TRP A 696 -1.87 -16.42 24.12
C TRP A 696 -2.01 -17.07 25.49
N ASN A 697 -2.57 -18.28 25.52
CA ASN A 697 -2.56 -19.10 26.73
C ASN A 697 -1.15 -19.71 26.93
N ALA A 698 -0.42 -19.29 27.97
CA ALA A 698 0.99 -19.63 28.16
C ALA A 698 1.25 -21.13 28.42
N GLN A 699 0.22 -21.89 28.81
CA GLN A 699 0.33 -23.33 29.06
C GLN A 699 0.15 -24.15 27.78
N THR A 700 -0.76 -23.73 26.89
CA THR A 700 -1.22 -24.50 25.73
C THR A 700 -0.72 -23.95 24.39
N GLY A 701 -0.23 -22.70 24.35
CA GLY A 701 0.13 -22.00 23.12
C GLY A 701 -1.07 -21.53 22.29
N ALA A 702 -2.30 -21.68 22.78
CA ALA A 702 -3.49 -21.30 22.02
C ALA A 702 -3.68 -19.77 21.98
N LEU A 703 -3.96 -19.23 20.78
CA LEU A 703 -4.41 -17.85 20.59
C LEU A 703 -5.75 -17.63 21.29
N VAL A 704 -5.84 -16.58 22.10
CA VAL A 704 -7.05 -16.21 22.89
C VAL A 704 -7.70 -14.96 22.32
N PHE A 705 -6.88 -13.99 21.90
CA PHE A 705 -7.32 -12.73 21.32
C PHE A 705 -6.27 -12.22 20.33
N ASP A 706 -6.74 -11.60 19.26
CA ASP A 706 -5.94 -10.78 18.35
C ASP A 706 -6.66 -9.44 18.15
N SER A 707 -5.91 -8.35 18.05
CA SER A 707 -6.49 -7.01 17.84
C SER A 707 -6.96 -6.75 16.42
N GLY A 708 -6.80 -7.70 15.50
CA GLY A 708 -7.36 -7.57 14.15
C GLY A 708 -6.77 -6.39 13.41
N ASP A 709 -7.62 -5.55 12.82
CA ASP A 709 -7.24 -4.35 12.08
C ASP A 709 -7.21 -3.07 12.94
N ASP A 710 -7.36 -3.20 14.25
CA ASP A 710 -7.49 -2.06 15.18
C ASP A 710 -6.41 -0.99 14.97
N PHE A 711 -5.13 -1.38 14.89
CA PHE A 711 -4.03 -0.41 14.83
C PHE A 711 -4.09 0.47 13.58
N GLU A 712 -4.36 -0.11 12.42
CA GLU A 712 -4.53 0.64 11.17
C GLU A 712 -5.81 1.48 11.20
N ARG A 713 -6.92 0.94 11.71
CA ARG A 713 -8.17 1.71 11.86
C ARG A 713 -7.98 2.92 12.78
N ILE A 714 -7.34 2.73 13.92
CA ILE A 714 -7.11 3.79 14.92
C ILE A 714 -6.18 4.86 14.33
N THR A 715 -5.08 4.45 13.70
CA THR A 715 -4.12 5.40 13.14
C THR A 715 -4.68 6.14 11.93
N ALA A 716 -5.41 5.47 11.03
CA ALA A 716 -6.05 6.08 9.86
C ALA A 716 -7.08 7.15 10.26
N THR A 717 -7.84 6.91 11.33
CA THR A 717 -8.94 7.79 11.78
C THR A 717 -8.51 8.86 12.77
N ASP A 718 -7.25 8.85 13.22
CA ASP A 718 -6.74 9.88 14.12
C ASP A 718 -6.70 11.24 13.40
N PRO A 719 -7.32 12.31 13.96
CA PRO A 719 -7.45 13.60 13.29
C PRO A 719 -6.13 14.35 13.09
N VAL A 720 -5.06 13.95 13.79
CA VAL A 720 -3.73 14.54 13.68
C VAL A 720 -2.77 13.55 13.01
N TYR A 721 -2.75 12.32 13.51
CA TYR A 721 -1.76 11.30 13.13
C TYR A 721 -2.20 10.45 11.93
N GLY A 722 -3.44 10.55 11.45
CA GLY A 722 -3.87 9.90 10.20
C GLY A 722 -3.06 10.36 8.98
N ALA A 723 -2.49 11.57 9.03
CA ALA A 723 -1.54 12.04 8.01
C ALA A 723 -0.19 11.28 8.01
N LEU A 724 0.07 10.48 9.04
CA LEU A 724 1.24 9.59 9.17
C LEU A 724 0.84 8.11 9.03
N PHE A 725 -0.37 7.80 8.57
CA PHE A 725 -0.83 6.41 8.41
C PHE A 725 0.22 5.56 7.66
N ASN A 726 0.64 4.46 8.28
CA ASN A 726 1.71 3.57 7.81
C ASN A 726 2.97 4.30 7.32
N ALA A 727 3.34 5.40 7.98
CA ALA A 727 4.61 6.09 7.74
C ALA A 727 5.76 5.36 8.44
N SER A 728 6.93 5.33 7.81
CA SER A 728 8.19 4.90 8.41
C SER A 728 8.57 5.75 9.64
N ASN A 729 9.53 5.27 10.42
CA ASN A 729 10.08 5.96 11.60
C ASN A 729 11.05 7.09 11.22
N ASP A 730 11.74 6.98 10.08
CA ASP A 730 12.77 7.92 9.60
C ASP A 730 12.22 9.03 8.68
N ASN A 731 10.93 8.99 8.35
CA ASN A 731 10.28 9.96 7.47
C ASN A 731 8.78 10.12 7.79
N SER A 732 8.07 10.98 7.05
CA SER A 732 6.62 11.20 7.23
C SER A 732 5.82 10.85 5.98
N GLY A 733 6.28 9.84 5.22
CA GLY A 733 5.64 9.42 3.97
C GLY A 733 4.33 8.70 4.23
N PHE A 734 3.21 9.33 3.89
CA PHE A 734 1.89 8.70 3.98
C PHE A 734 1.88 7.37 3.20
N LYS A 735 1.46 6.29 3.87
CA LYS A 735 1.34 4.91 3.37
C LYS A 735 2.63 4.19 2.97
N ASN A 736 3.83 4.75 3.19
CA ASN A 736 5.06 4.16 2.63
C ASN A 736 5.51 2.82 3.26
N ARG A 737 4.84 2.35 4.32
CA ARG A 737 5.00 1.00 4.89
C ARG A 737 3.77 0.11 4.66
N SER A 738 2.78 0.55 3.90
CA SER A 738 1.57 -0.25 3.65
C SER A 738 1.88 -1.48 2.81
N ASP A 739 2.83 -1.40 1.89
CA ASP A 739 3.37 -2.56 1.16
C ASP A 739 4.37 -3.40 1.99
N ASN A 740 4.59 -3.08 3.28
CA ASN A 740 5.51 -3.81 4.17
C ASN A 740 4.75 -4.37 5.40
N LYS A 741 5.11 -3.98 6.63
CA LYS A 741 4.54 -4.52 7.88
C LYS A 741 3.64 -3.47 8.59
N GLY A 742 3.32 -2.35 7.94
CA GLY A 742 2.32 -1.37 8.38
C GLY A 742 2.72 -0.59 9.65
N PRO A 743 1.92 -0.62 10.73
CA PRO A 743 2.21 0.12 11.97
C PRO A 743 3.42 -0.40 12.78
N GLU A 744 3.75 -1.69 12.65
CA GLU A 744 4.90 -2.37 13.29
C GLU A 744 4.95 -2.22 14.81
N PRO A 745 4.16 -3.02 15.54
CA PRO A 745 4.25 -3.06 16.99
C PRO A 745 5.49 -3.78 17.48
N GLU A 746 6.21 -3.14 18.40
CA GLU A 746 7.60 -3.51 18.74
C GLU A 746 7.73 -3.88 20.22
N GLY A 747 7.73 -2.88 21.09
CA GLY A 747 7.80 -3.03 22.54
C GLY A 747 6.45 -3.26 23.19
N ILE A 748 6.46 -4.05 24.27
CA ILE A 748 5.26 -4.24 25.09
C ILE A 748 5.56 -4.37 26.58
N THR A 749 4.73 -3.72 27.39
CA THR A 749 4.70 -3.93 28.85
C THR A 749 3.26 -4.03 29.36
N VAL A 750 3.08 -4.70 30.50
CA VAL A 750 1.76 -4.94 31.11
C VAL A 750 1.76 -4.50 32.56
N ALA A 751 0.71 -3.83 32.99
CA ALA A 751 0.56 -3.40 34.38
C ALA A 751 -0.86 -3.55 34.91
N ALA A 752 -0.97 -3.92 36.19
CA ALA A 752 -2.22 -3.87 36.93
C ALA A 752 -2.43 -2.46 37.53
N ILE A 753 -3.50 -1.78 37.14
CA ILE A 753 -3.85 -0.43 37.58
C ILE A 753 -5.31 -0.43 38.06
N ASN A 754 -5.54 -0.04 39.31
CA ASN A 754 -6.89 0.04 39.90
C ASN A 754 -7.76 -1.24 39.75
N GLY A 755 -7.13 -2.41 39.73
CA GLY A 755 -7.81 -3.71 39.62
C GLY A 755 -8.15 -4.15 38.19
N ALA A 756 -7.75 -3.37 37.18
CA ALA A 756 -7.73 -3.77 35.77
C ALA A 756 -6.29 -4.00 35.30
N THR A 757 -6.11 -4.83 34.28
CA THR A 757 -4.81 -5.09 33.66
C THR A 757 -4.74 -4.38 32.32
N TYR A 758 -3.66 -3.66 32.06
CA TYR A 758 -3.45 -2.89 30.83
C TYR A 758 -2.19 -3.35 30.10
N ALA A 759 -2.29 -3.48 28.77
CA ALA A 759 -1.15 -3.61 27.88
C ALA A 759 -0.82 -2.23 27.28
N PHE A 760 0.48 -1.94 27.23
CA PHE A 760 1.07 -0.75 26.64
C PHE A 760 2.00 -1.22 25.52
N ILE A 761 1.68 -0.90 24.27
CA ILE A 761 2.36 -1.42 23.07
C ILE A 761 2.91 -0.23 22.29
N THR A 762 4.20 -0.24 21.96
CA THR A 762 4.80 0.78 21.09
C THR A 762 4.57 0.45 19.62
N LEU A 763 4.52 1.47 18.76
CA LEU A 763 4.50 1.31 17.31
C LEU A 763 5.77 1.93 16.74
N GLU A 764 6.69 1.11 16.28
CA GLU A 764 8.06 1.52 15.97
C GLU A 764 8.11 2.38 14.70
N ARG A 765 7.31 2.05 13.67
CA ARG A 765 7.21 2.87 12.43
C ARG A 765 6.40 4.14 12.59
N ILE A 766 5.08 4.06 12.61
CA ILE A 766 4.23 5.27 12.69
C ILE A 766 4.46 6.04 14.00
N GLY A 767 5.01 5.39 15.03
CA GLY A 767 5.29 6.00 16.31
C GLY A 767 4.10 5.92 17.25
N GLY A 768 4.40 6.13 18.53
CA GLY A 768 3.41 6.27 19.59
C GLY A 768 3.13 4.98 20.36
N LEU A 769 2.10 5.06 21.18
CA LEU A 769 1.73 4.13 22.23
C LEU A 769 0.26 3.75 22.08
N MET A 770 0.00 2.46 21.85
CA MET A 770 -1.31 1.85 21.94
C MET A 770 -1.55 1.32 23.35
N VAL A 771 -2.75 1.50 23.89
CA VAL A 771 -3.11 1.05 25.24
C VAL A 771 -4.43 0.30 25.22
N TYR A 772 -4.44 -0.88 25.83
CA TYR A 772 -5.60 -1.77 25.90
C TYR A 772 -5.86 -2.24 27.33
N ASP A 773 -7.13 -2.25 27.74
CA ASP A 773 -7.58 -3.00 28.92
C ASP A 773 -7.72 -4.47 28.52
N ILE A 774 -6.87 -5.31 29.09
CA ILE A 774 -6.78 -6.74 28.86
C ILE A 774 -7.21 -7.56 30.09
N THR A 775 -7.99 -6.95 31.00
CA THR A 775 -8.49 -7.64 32.19
C THR A 775 -9.26 -8.92 31.84
N ASP A 776 -10.03 -8.86 30.74
CA ASP A 776 -10.61 -10.04 30.10
C ASP A 776 -9.74 -10.44 28.91
N PRO A 777 -8.95 -11.55 29.00
CA PRO A 777 -8.03 -11.97 27.95
C PRO A 777 -8.70 -12.24 26.60
N ALA A 778 -9.99 -12.53 26.58
CA ALA A 778 -10.74 -12.82 25.34
C ALA A 778 -11.42 -11.58 24.75
N ASN A 779 -11.45 -10.46 25.48
CA ASN A 779 -12.19 -9.25 25.11
C ASN A 779 -11.40 -7.99 25.49
N ALA A 780 -10.21 -7.84 24.90
CA ALA A 780 -9.41 -6.63 25.11
C ALA A 780 -10.14 -5.38 24.59
N ARG A 781 -9.93 -4.23 25.24
CA ARG A 781 -10.63 -2.98 24.90
C ARG A 781 -9.67 -1.84 24.71
N PHE A 782 -9.79 -1.14 23.60
CA PHE A 782 -8.97 0.03 23.30
C PHE A 782 -9.17 1.17 24.32
N VAL A 783 -8.07 1.67 24.87
CA VAL A 783 -8.05 2.72 25.90
C VAL A 783 -7.60 4.04 25.31
N ALA A 784 -6.47 4.06 24.62
CA ALA A 784 -5.88 5.27 24.05
C ALA A 784 -4.81 4.93 23.01
N TYR A 785 -4.67 5.82 22.02
CA TYR A 785 -3.47 5.97 21.21
C TYR A 785 -2.84 7.31 21.54
N LYS A 786 -1.53 7.34 21.75
CA LYS A 786 -0.76 8.55 22.06
C LYS A 786 0.48 8.61 21.20
N ASN A 787 0.63 9.69 20.46
CA ASN A 787 1.80 9.98 19.64
C ASN A 787 2.18 11.45 19.87
N ASN A 788 3.43 11.83 19.62
CA ASN A 788 3.90 13.20 19.70
C ASN A 788 4.74 13.63 18.48
N ARG A 789 4.80 12.80 17.43
CA ARG A 789 5.37 13.16 16.13
C ARG A 789 4.65 14.35 15.52
N THR A 790 5.34 15.09 14.66
CA THR A 790 4.74 16.20 13.91
C THR A 790 4.56 15.80 12.44
N PRO A 791 3.32 15.65 11.95
CA PRO A 791 3.05 15.30 10.56
C PRO A 791 3.77 16.22 9.55
N GLY A 792 4.29 15.62 8.48
CA GLY A 792 5.07 16.33 7.45
C GLY A 792 6.53 16.65 7.85
N THR A 793 7.01 16.15 8.99
CA THR A 793 8.38 16.34 9.47
C THR A 793 8.92 15.09 10.14
N THR A 794 10.22 15.07 10.44
CA THR A 794 10.88 14.07 11.31
C THR A 794 11.07 14.59 12.75
N GLN A 795 10.16 15.44 13.23
CA GLN A 795 10.18 15.96 14.61
C GLN A 795 9.28 15.13 15.53
N GLY A 796 9.62 15.13 16.82
CA GLY A 796 8.99 14.31 17.85
C GLY A 796 9.84 13.08 18.14
N ASP A 797 9.22 12.08 18.77
CA ASP A 797 9.91 10.85 19.16
C ASP A 797 9.65 9.77 18.09
N LEU A 798 10.72 9.13 17.61
CA LEU A 798 10.75 8.24 16.44
C LEU A 798 11.38 6.89 16.80
N GLY A 799 10.78 5.79 16.33
CA GLY A 799 11.25 4.43 16.60
C GLY A 799 11.09 3.97 18.04
N PRO A 800 9.90 4.09 18.68
CA PRO A 800 9.73 3.62 20.06
C PRO A 800 9.84 2.09 20.14
N GLU A 801 10.77 1.62 20.96
CA GLU A 801 11.16 0.21 21.05
C GLU A 801 11.07 -0.24 22.51
N GLY A 802 12.04 0.09 23.37
CA GLY A 802 11.98 -0.20 24.80
C GLY A 802 10.87 0.56 25.52
N ILE A 803 10.07 -0.14 26.34
CA ILE A 803 8.98 0.46 27.14
C ILE A 803 8.91 -0.08 28.57
N ILE A 804 8.73 0.83 29.54
CA ILE A 804 8.49 0.49 30.95
C ILE A 804 7.31 1.25 31.55
N TYR A 805 6.66 0.62 32.52
CA TYR A 805 5.70 1.25 33.42
C TYR A 805 6.29 1.45 34.82
N ILE A 806 6.23 2.68 35.31
CA ILE A 806 6.63 3.05 36.68
C ILE A 806 5.37 3.34 37.48
N SER A 807 5.08 2.52 38.50
CA SER A 807 3.88 2.68 39.33
C SER A 807 3.90 3.95 40.19
N PRO A 808 2.72 4.46 40.63
CA PRO A 808 2.63 5.69 41.43
C PRO A 808 3.53 5.71 42.67
N GLU A 809 3.65 4.61 43.40
CA GLU A 809 4.49 4.49 44.60
C GLU A 809 6.00 4.57 44.31
N HIS A 810 6.38 4.24 43.07
CA HIS A 810 7.75 4.28 42.58
C HIS A 810 8.03 5.53 41.75
N SER A 811 7.01 6.28 41.36
CA SER A 811 7.16 7.45 40.51
C SER A 811 7.57 8.69 41.29
N PRO A 812 8.44 9.56 40.71
CA PRO A 812 8.73 10.88 41.26
C PRO A 812 7.50 11.82 41.29
N THR A 813 6.49 11.58 40.46
CA THR A 813 5.27 12.43 40.40
C THR A 813 4.12 11.91 41.25
N GLN A 814 4.30 10.77 41.93
CA GLN A 814 3.25 10.05 42.67
C GLN A 814 2.07 9.61 41.79
N LYS A 815 2.32 9.50 40.48
CA LYS A 815 1.41 8.99 39.46
C LYS A 815 2.18 8.04 38.57
N GLY A 816 1.49 7.11 37.94
CA GLY A 816 2.03 6.17 36.98
C GLY A 816 2.65 6.89 35.80
N LEU A 817 3.82 6.41 35.39
CA LEU A 817 4.52 6.90 34.22
C LEU A 817 4.73 5.75 33.24
N ILE A 818 4.56 6.05 31.95
CA ILE A 818 5.04 5.23 30.85
C ILE A 818 6.27 5.92 30.29
N VAL A 819 7.38 5.19 30.20
CA VAL A 819 8.63 5.70 29.65
C VAL A 819 8.99 4.82 28.45
N MET A 820 9.19 5.46 27.30
CA MET A 820 9.60 4.77 26.07
C MET A 820 10.95 5.30 25.61
N ALA A 821 11.81 4.38 25.20
CA ALA A 821 13.05 4.64 24.49
C ALA A 821 12.76 4.65 22.99
N ASN A 822 13.21 5.70 22.31
CA ASN A 822 12.90 5.94 20.90
C ASN A 822 14.21 5.97 20.12
N GLU A 823 14.49 4.87 19.43
CA GLU A 823 15.77 4.50 18.86
C GLU A 823 16.23 5.53 17.83
N VAL A 824 15.43 5.76 16.78
CA VAL A 824 15.74 6.64 15.65
C VAL A 824 15.90 8.11 16.07
N SER A 825 15.12 8.58 17.03
CA SER A 825 15.24 9.96 17.55
C SER A 825 16.26 10.12 18.67
N ALA A 826 16.81 9.00 19.17
CA ALA A 826 17.70 8.93 20.32
C ALA A 826 17.14 9.62 21.58
N THR A 827 15.82 9.51 21.79
CA THR A 827 15.13 10.20 22.88
C THR A 827 14.48 9.24 23.86
N ILE A 828 14.31 9.68 25.10
CA ILE A 828 13.34 9.12 26.04
C ILE A 828 12.10 9.98 26.04
N SER A 829 10.94 9.34 25.85
CA SER A 829 9.63 9.97 26.00
C SER A 829 8.99 9.52 27.31
N ALA A 830 8.31 10.44 28.00
CA ALA A 830 7.58 10.14 29.24
C ALA A 830 6.13 10.60 29.14
N TYR A 831 5.22 9.71 29.52
CA TYR A 831 3.78 9.95 29.59
C TYR A 831 3.31 9.71 31.03
N GLN A 832 2.41 10.55 31.51
CA GLN A 832 1.82 10.44 32.84
C GLN A 832 0.38 9.95 32.75
N ILE A 833 0.02 9.05 33.65
CA ILE A 833 -1.34 8.56 33.83
C ILE A 833 -2.02 9.44 34.89
N GLU A 834 -3.18 10.02 34.56
CA GLU A 834 -3.89 10.93 35.48
C GLU A 834 -4.93 10.21 36.36
N ASN A 835 -5.47 9.07 35.89
CA ASN A 835 -6.56 8.33 36.52
C ASN A 835 -6.15 6.96 37.10
N ASP A 836 -4.99 6.87 37.73
CA ASP A 836 -4.42 5.62 38.25
C ASP A 836 -4.25 5.57 39.77
N VAL A 837 -4.33 6.73 40.43
CA VAL A 837 -4.42 6.82 41.88
C VAL A 837 -5.88 6.97 42.30
N LEU A 838 -6.28 6.31 43.40
CA LEU A 838 -7.54 6.60 44.11
C LEU A 838 -7.42 7.97 44.81
N GLY A 839 -7.31 9.02 44.01
CA GLY A 839 -7.24 10.40 44.46
C GLY A 839 -8.62 11.04 44.37
N VAL A 840 -9.18 11.44 45.51
CA VAL A 840 -10.03 12.63 45.49
C VAL A 840 -9.07 13.77 45.18
N ARG A 841 -9.31 14.55 44.10
CA ARG A 841 -8.54 15.79 43.80
C ARG A 841 -8.09 16.44 45.11
N GLU A 842 -6.79 16.69 45.29
CA GLU A 842 -6.30 17.34 46.51
C GLU A 842 -7.17 18.57 46.78
N MET A 843 -7.92 18.51 47.87
CA MET A 843 -8.78 19.60 48.27
C MET A 843 -7.87 20.75 48.69
N VAL A 844 -7.77 21.77 47.86
CA VAL A 844 -7.00 22.98 48.18
C VAL A 844 -7.52 23.54 49.50
N ALA A 845 -6.63 23.67 50.49
CA ALA A 845 -6.96 24.31 51.75
C ALA A 845 -7.41 25.75 51.46
N GLY A 846 -8.71 26.01 51.66
CA GLY A 846 -9.34 27.27 51.33
C GLY A 846 -8.77 28.45 52.13
N THR A 847 -8.16 29.41 51.45
CA THR A 847 -7.69 30.67 52.06
C THR A 847 -8.79 31.75 52.12
N ASN A 848 -9.94 31.51 51.49
CA ASN A 848 -10.98 32.53 51.24
C ASN A 848 -12.33 32.28 51.94
N LEU A 849 -12.52 31.13 52.61
CA LEU A 849 -13.72 30.82 53.41
C LEU A 849 -13.32 30.33 54.81
N LEU A 850 -13.63 31.10 55.84
CA LEU A 850 -13.47 30.65 57.23
C LEU A 850 -14.67 29.82 57.69
N VAL A 851 -14.38 28.76 58.45
CA VAL A 851 -15.34 27.81 59.02
C VAL A 851 -15.17 27.75 60.54
N TYR A 852 -16.20 28.11 61.31
CA TYR A 852 -16.10 28.25 62.76
C TYR A 852 -17.45 28.04 63.49
N PRO A 853 -17.48 27.70 64.80
CA PRO A 853 -16.35 27.20 65.56
C PRO A 853 -15.98 25.79 65.12
N ASN A 854 -14.70 25.49 65.14
CA ASN A 854 -14.18 24.14 64.93
C ASN A 854 -13.17 23.87 66.07
N PRO A 855 -13.51 23.05 67.09
CA PRO A 855 -14.65 22.13 67.14
C PRO A 855 -16.04 22.78 67.31
N VAL A 856 -17.08 22.14 66.76
CA VAL A 856 -18.50 22.51 66.83
C VAL A 856 -19.10 22.01 68.14
N LYS A 857 -19.53 22.93 69.02
CA LYS A 857 -20.05 22.58 70.35
C LYS A 857 -21.57 22.61 70.50
N ASN A 858 -22.28 23.36 69.65
CA ASN A 858 -23.73 23.60 69.78
C ASN A 858 -24.50 23.17 68.53
N GLY A 859 -23.99 22.18 67.79
CA GLY A 859 -24.59 21.69 66.55
C GLY A 859 -24.68 22.71 65.42
N LYS A 860 -24.05 23.89 65.55
CA LYS A 860 -24.05 24.94 64.52
C LYS A 860 -22.65 25.26 64.07
N LEU A 861 -22.46 25.25 62.76
CA LEU A 861 -21.22 25.62 62.09
C LEU A 861 -21.48 26.80 61.15
N PHE A 862 -20.62 27.81 61.21
CA PHE A 862 -20.74 29.07 60.48
C PHE A 862 -19.72 29.15 59.36
N LEU A 863 -20.15 29.70 58.23
CA LEU A 863 -19.32 30.02 57.07
C LEU A 863 -19.19 31.54 56.97
N SER A 864 -17.98 32.04 56.76
CA SER A 864 -17.72 33.50 56.64
C SER A 864 -18.45 34.21 55.50
N LYS A 865 -18.95 33.47 54.50
CA LYS A 865 -19.82 33.93 53.41
C LYS A 865 -20.76 32.78 52.99
N PRO A 866 -21.95 33.06 52.41
CA PRO A 866 -22.84 32.02 51.90
C PRO A 866 -22.14 31.08 50.90
N ALA A 867 -22.34 29.77 51.05
CA ALA A 867 -21.80 28.76 50.15
C ALA A 867 -22.72 27.55 50.01
N ASN A 868 -22.61 26.85 48.87
CA ASN A 868 -23.22 25.53 48.71
C ASN A 868 -22.33 24.53 49.45
N ALA A 869 -22.88 23.93 50.50
CA ALA A 869 -22.15 23.11 51.45
C ALA A 869 -22.63 21.65 51.42
N LYS A 870 -21.71 20.71 51.40
CA LYS A 870 -21.94 19.27 51.59
C LYS A 870 -21.00 18.77 52.66
N TRP A 871 -21.42 17.87 53.54
CA TRP A 871 -20.52 17.26 54.51
C TRP A 871 -20.65 15.74 54.56
N PHE A 872 -19.51 15.10 54.75
CA PHE A 872 -19.30 13.67 54.59
C PHE A 872 -18.66 13.10 55.86
N ASP A 873 -19.00 11.85 56.19
CA ASP A 873 -18.23 11.10 57.20
C ASP A 873 -16.88 10.62 56.62
N LEU A 874 -16.00 10.06 57.46
CA LEU A 874 -14.65 9.64 57.05
C LEU A 874 -14.64 8.47 56.05
N SER A 875 -15.78 7.79 55.84
CA SER A 875 -15.92 6.76 54.81
C SER A 875 -16.33 7.32 53.44
N GLY A 876 -16.46 8.65 53.32
CA GLY A 876 -16.89 9.33 52.08
C GLY A 876 -18.40 9.35 51.89
N ARG A 877 -19.19 8.86 52.86
CA ARG A 877 -20.65 8.89 52.77
C ARG A 877 -21.18 10.30 53.06
N LEU A 878 -22.05 10.81 52.19
CA LEU A 878 -22.74 12.08 52.39
C LEU A 878 -23.68 12.01 53.60
N VAL A 879 -23.50 12.90 54.57
CA VAL A 879 -24.30 12.95 55.82
C VAL A 879 -25.03 14.28 56.01
N GLY A 880 -24.90 15.20 55.06
CA GLY A 880 -25.78 16.35 54.91
C GLY A 880 -25.33 17.32 53.82
N GLN A 881 -26.25 18.18 53.40
CA GLN A 881 -26.00 19.22 52.40
C GLN A 881 -26.94 20.40 52.58
N LYS A 882 -26.51 21.58 52.14
CA LYS A 882 -27.29 22.81 52.17
C LYS A 882 -26.75 23.83 51.17
N ASP A 883 -27.62 24.33 50.30
CA ASP A 883 -27.25 25.35 49.32
C ASP A 883 -27.33 26.77 49.92
N ASN A 884 -26.44 27.64 49.43
CA ASN A 884 -26.36 29.06 49.77
C ASN A 884 -26.46 29.36 51.29
N ALA A 885 -25.71 28.60 52.10
CA ALA A 885 -25.79 28.67 53.55
C ALA A 885 -24.64 29.47 54.15
N SER A 886 -24.93 30.35 55.12
CA SER A 886 -23.91 30.89 56.04
C SER A 886 -23.87 30.16 57.38
N VAL A 887 -24.85 29.29 57.64
CA VAL A 887 -24.98 28.48 58.86
C VAL A 887 -25.47 27.08 58.50
N LEU A 888 -24.73 26.09 58.97
CA LEU A 888 -25.00 24.66 58.84
C LEU A 888 -25.43 24.12 60.20
N ASP A 889 -26.52 23.36 60.20
CA ASP A 889 -26.96 22.59 61.35
C ASP A 889 -26.39 21.18 61.22
N VAL A 890 -25.53 20.83 62.16
CA VAL A 890 -24.84 19.54 62.28
C VAL A 890 -25.19 18.86 63.60
N SER A 891 -26.28 19.29 64.27
CA SER A 891 -26.72 18.72 65.55
C SER A 891 -27.16 17.26 65.47
N HIS A 892 -27.48 16.78 64.26
CA HIS A 892 -27.81 15.38 63.97
C HIS A 892 -26.59 14.47 63.80
N LEU A 893 -25.38 15.04 63.68
CA LEU A 893 -24.17 14.26 63.50
C LEU A 893 -23.68 13.69 64.84
N ALA A 894 -23.17 12.45 64.82
CA ALA A 894 -22.48 11.88 65.97
C ALA A 894 -21.15 12.62 66.21
N LYS A 895 -20.65 12.58 67.45
CA LYS A 895 -19.33 13.15 67.77
C LYS A 895 -18.24 12.50 66.91
N GLY A 896 -17.40 13.31 66.27
CA GLY A 896 -16.41 12.79 65.32
C GLY A 896 -15.86 13.84 64.37
N ILE A 897 -15.04 13.38 63.43
CA ILE A 897 -14.44 14.21 62.37
C ILE A 897 -15.26 14.02 61.09
N TYR A 898 -15.60 15.12 60.43
CA TYR A 898 -16.30 15.15 59.15
C TYR A 898 -15.54 16.02 58.16
N ILE A 899 -15.77 15.79 56.87
CA ILE A 899 -15.26 16.63 55.79
C ILE A 899 -16.39 17.53 55.31
N LEU A 900 -16.19 18.84 55.36
CA LEU A 900 -17.10 19.83 54.79
C LEU A 900 -16.53 20.33 53.46
N GLN A 901 -17.32 20.24 52.39
CA GLN A 901 -17.05 20.84 51.10
C GLN A 901 -17.96 22.07 50.93
N ALA A 902 -17.39 23.24 50.62
CA ALA A 902 -18.12 24.48 50.41
C ALA A 902 -17.52 25.33 49.27
N ASN A 903 -18.28 25.57 48.19
CA ASN A 903 -17.84 26.35 47.00
C ASN A 903 -16.43 25.96 46.47
N ALA A 904 -16.18 24.64 46.33
CA ALA A 904 -14.91 24.04 45.89
C ALA A 904 -13.72 24.08 46.90
N GLU A 905 -13.91 24.61 48.11
CA GLU A 905 -12.96 24.50 49.22
C GLU A 905 -13.39 23.39 50.19
N SER A 906 -12.46 22.78 50.93
CA SER A 906 -12.82 21.80 51.98
C SER A 906 -12.13 21.99 53.32
N PHE A 907 -12.86 21.58 54.36
CA PHE A 907 -12.50 21.78 55.75
C PHE A 907 -12.71 20.49 56.54
N LYS A 908 -11.77 20.13 57.41
CA LYS A 908 -11.98 19.13 58.45
C LYS A 908 -12.72 19.77 59.60
N ILE A 909 -13.92 19.29 59.93
CA ILE A 909 -14.72 19.81 61.05
C ILE A 909 -14.84 18.74 62.13
N VAL A 910 -14.64 19.14 63.38
CA VAL A 910 -14.78 18.29 64.56
C VAL A 910 -16.11 18.61 65.22
N VAL A 911 -16.99 17.62 65.39
CA VAL A 911 -18.26 17.75 66.14
C VAL A 911 -18.05 17.17 67.53
N GLU A 912 -18.22 17.99 68.57
CA GLU A 912 -17.98 17.66 69.99
C GLU A 912 -19.22 17.28 70.79
#